data_AF-A0A118KC83-F1
#
_entry.id   AF-A0A118KC83-F1
#
_cell.length_a   1.000
_cell.length_b   1.000
_cell.length_c   1.000
_cell.angle_alpha   90.00
_cell.angle_beta   90.00
_cell.angle_gamma   90.00
#
_symmetry.space_group_name_H-M   'P 1'
#
loop_
_entity.id
_entity.type
_entity.pdbx_description
1 polymer ?
#
loop_
_entity_poly.entity_id
_entity_poly.type
_entity_poly.pdbx_seq_one_letter_code
_entity_poly.pdbx_strand_id
1 'polypeptide(L)'
;MANYKYPFKDKAGKDVVDADVYYSALGMASGGYYVFGPSGVHSGIHYESAMANLLSLDEGIGAMTKGEVVAYRINREYPTSPGAANVPTTAESTSAAFSTGFVLTRHTLEYPTGNKLTYFCLAMHLRSFGDYERMGSVVKRPAYWPAKICRVKETAKEKQTVPKGATDQPVIGLSVRAKPSFAKDSPVLGYLPHGARFTVLQRDKQWVKIKRVIEKAIVPPSTAQTEVPAAAHNGWVSTSWLEALGQAPEDFDVVVTPVSPPAVKAGELLGHMGEYRRVQDPQQSRKLMHHEIIVGPELRAFLEKSRAAAAKATPQQKTLLRVAPDAQLHNPVLAPPQAGLLPVNTIVAMDGTQPDDALYVKVKPTGGMQWIDRKAKLPTGAKEANLFRLNDGAVYTAADIVRVPRQGTVGQPGATRFRGVFVGAASQTPVWITKDAYTALVSVQGGKLLTADLAQGWESFPLTFAANGPKNGAQPQHMSRLMLQQSRPDKQIPTELPKVFALDEAGNAWWQVQLKTGGTTAIGWVGEVGHAGVSLHSPHEWVDFKLIESKPTTAAYGSYFADFKQMEEFQRGRLGLKDADLDVPLREVRALLDSNHDGQLTLAEVKAAQRDRDTIRQLSRLILRYPSEWKADKKAWDAYDELIPPSSRAAWEAEKARIAQLVWWDEVAGKVKDFPEDPFVFHIHPVAFFENCKCIPLPEIAWGKRVGEEFKAKVMEISEDLRVDPDYLMSCMAFETGETFRPDIRNAAGSGATGLVQFMPSTAVGLGTTTDKLSKMTAVEQLEYVHRYFLPSKGRLRELEDVYMHILYPAAVGKPGEYVIADKYVREDSGVIKIDKNGNKIINKMYAQNIGLDVDGNEKITKTEAASKVREKYEKGMGNDFKG
;
A
#
# COMPACT_ATOMS: atom_id res chain seq x y z
N MET A 1 6.15 6.76 -8.81
CA MET A 1 5.52 5.62 -9.53
C MET A 1 4.39 5.08 -8.67
N ALA A 2 3.37 4.45 -9.25
CA ALA A 2 2.15 4.13 -8.50
C ALA A 2 2.34 2.92 -7.57
N ASN A 3 2.64 3.18 -6.30
CA ASN A 3 2.40 2.23 -5.22
C ASN A 3 0.87 2.15 -5.00
N TYR A 4 0.29 0.94 -4.98
CA TYR A 4 -1.15 0.74 -4.82
C TYR A 4 -1.44 0.12 -3.45
N LYS A 5 -2.37 0.70 -2.70
CA LYS A 5 -2.89 0.20 -1.42
C LYS A 5 -4.40 0.06 -1.49
N TYR A 6 -4.94 -0.91 -0.76
CA TYR A 6 -6.39 -0.96 -0.58
C TYR A 6 -6.84 0.21 0.32
N PRO A 7 -8.06 0.74 0.11
CA PRO A 7 -8.54 1.96 0.78
C PRO A 7 -8.63 1.88 2.31
N PHE A 8 -8.85 0.70 2.87
CA PHE A 8 -8.83 0.41 4.30
C PHE A 8 -7.80 -0.67 4.64
N LYS A 9 -7.30 -0.61 5.87
CA LYS A 9 -6.51 -1.68 6.47
C LYS A 9 -7.40 -2.81 6.97
N ASP A 10 -6.80 -3.96 7.27
CA ASP A 10 -7.49 -5.03 7.97
C ASP A 10 -7.86 -4.61 9.41
N LYS A 11 -8.66 -5.41 10.11
CA LYS A 11 -9.07 -5.15 11.51
C LYS A 11 -7.89 -5.07 12.49
N ALA A 12 -6.73 -5.65 12.17
CA ALA A 12 -5.52 -5.56 12.97
C ALA A 12 -4.68 -4.30 12.68
N GLY A 13 -5.16 -3.43 11.77
CA GLY A 13 -4.47 -2.20 11.38
C GLY A 13 -3.30 -2.43 10.43
N LYS A 14 -3.24 -3.57 9.73
CA LYS A 14 -2.22 -3.88 8.72
C LYS A 14 -2.73 -3.64 7.30
N ASP A 15 -1.81 -3.31 6.40
CA ASP A 15 -2.14 -3.14 4.98
C ASP A 15 -2.69 -4.46 4.42
N VAL A 16 -3.86 -4.40 3.80
CA VAL A 16 -4.46 -5.58 3.16
C VAL A 16 -3.62 -5.95 1.94
N VAL A 17 -3.30 -7.23 1.83
CA VAL A 17 -2.53 -7.79 0.72
C VAL A 17 -3.35 -8.71 -0.18
N ASP A 18 -4.41 -9.30 0.37
CA ASP A 18 -5.30 -10.22 -0.33
C ASP A 18 -6.69 -9.58 -0.52
N ALA A 19 -7.16 -9.55 -1.77
CA ALA A 19 -8.47 -9.00 -2.12
C ALA A 19 -9.61 -9.76 -1.44
N ASP A 20 -9.40 -11.03 -1.05
CA ASP A 20 -10.41 -11.85 -0.37
C ASP A 20 -10.97 -11.17 0.88
N VAL A 21 -10.14 -10.43 1.64
CA VAL A 21 -10.60 -9.71 2.82
C VAL A 21 -11.71 -8.71 2.46
N TYR A 22 -11.56 -8.04 1.32
CA TYR A 22 -12.58 -7.11 0.80
C TYR A 22 -13.81 -7.83 0.27
N TYR A 23 -13.65 -8.90 -0.51
CA TYR A 23 -14.80 -9.64 -1.01
C TYR A 23 -15.62 -10.26 0.13
N SER A 24 -14.96 -10.76 1.18
CA SER A 24 -15.62 -11.21 2.41
C SER A 24 -16.33 -10.06 3.14
N ALA A 25 -15.72 -8.88 3.23
CA ALA A 25 -16.36 -7.71 3.83
C ALA A 25 -17.58 -7.23 3.03
N LEU A 26 -17.49 -7.18 1.69
CA LEU A 26 -18.61 -6.85 0.80
C LEU A 26 -19.78 -7.83 0.96
N GLY A 27 -19.49 -9.10 1.24
CA GLY A 27 -20.48 -10.13 1.61
C GLY A 27 -21.36 -9.77 2.82
N MET A 28 -20.88 -8.86 3.69
CA MET A 28 -21.57 -8.40 4.90
C MET A 28 -22.45 -7.17 4.67
N ALA A 29 -22.41 -6.58 3.48
CA ALA A 29 -23.16 -5.36 3.17
C ALA A 29 -24.67 -5.62 3.12
N SER A 30 -25.45 -4.67 3.62
CA SER A 30 -26.92 -4.69 3.47
C SER A 30 -27.42 -4.04 2.17
N GLY A 31 -26.54 -3.40 1.42
CA GLY A 31 -26.80 -2.79 0.10
C GLY A 31 -25.50 -2.43 -0.64
N GLY A 32 -25.61 -1.65 -1.72
CA GLY A 32 -24.45 -1.29 -2.56
C GLY A 32 -24.10 -2.34 -3.61
N TYR A 33 -25.13 -2.95 -4.18
CA TYR A 33 -25.07 -4.05 -5.14
C TYR A 33 -24.40 -3.62 -6.44
N TYR A 34 -23.12 -3.96 -6.65
CA TYR A 34 -22.41 -3.62 -7.89
C TYR A 34 -22.89 -4.46 -9.08
N VAL A 35 -23.97 -3.96 -9.65
CA VAL A 35 -24.27 -3.45 -11.00
C VAL A 35 -25.80 -3.30 -11.01
N PHE A 36 -26.51 -4.24 -10.37
CA PHE A 36 -27.95 -4.26 -10.17
C PHE A 36 -28.33 -3.94 -8.72
N GLY A 37 -28.95 -2.79 -8.49
CA GLY A 37 -29.52 -2.40 -7.19
C GLY A 37 -31.05 -2.42 -7.16
N PRO A 38 -31.67 -2.31 -5.98
CA PRO A 38 -33.12 -2.31 -5.82
C PRO A 38 -33.83 -1.11 -6.46
N SER A 39 -33.08 -0.10 -6.91
CA SER A 39 -33.61 1.12 -7.53
C SER A 39 -33.07 1.37 -8.95
N GLY A 40 -32.39 0.39 -9.55
CA GLY A 40 -31.75 0.53 -10.87
C GLY A 40 -30.28 0.14 -10.84
N VAL A 41 -29.50 0.61 -11.83
CA VAL A 41 -28.06 0.37 -11.86
C VAL A 41 -27.36 1.09 -10.71
N HIS A 42 -26.39 0.43 -10.10
CA HIS A 42 -25.53 1.01 -9.06
C HIS A 42 -24.05 0.83 -9.43
N SER A 43 -23.35 1.95 -9.59
CA SER A 43 -22.03 2.03 -10.23
C SER A 43 -20.83 1.81 -9.29
N GLY A 44 -21.06 1.81 -7.98
CA GLY A 44 -20.00 1.66 -6.99
C GLY A 44 -20.27 0.56 -5.97
N ILE A 45 -19.54 0.62 -4.86
CA ILE A 45 -19.70 -0.26 -3.71
C ILE A 45 -19.95 0.56 -2.45
N HIS A 46 -20.58 -0.06 -1.46
CA HIS A 46 -20.79 0.54 -0.15
C HIS A 46 -19.90 -0.10 0.92
N TYR A 47 -19.30 0.73 1.76
CA TYR A 47 -18.77 0.33 3.05
C TYR A 47 -19.80 0.64 4.15
N GLU A 48 -20.02 -0.32 5.05
CA GLU A 48 -21.02 -0.24 6.12
C GLU A 48 -20.42 -0.72 7.44
N SER A 49 -21.01 -0.32 8.57
CA SER A 49 -20.52 -0.68 9.92
C SER A 49 -20.29 -2.19 10.13
N ALA A 50 -21.07 -3.06 9.48
CA ALA A 50 -20.90 -4.51 9.57
C ALA A 50 -19.51 -5.00 9.11
N MET A 51 -18.88 -4.26 8.19
CA MET A 51 -17.55 -4.58 7.64
C MET A 51 -16.41 -4.28 8.62
N ALA A 52 -16.66 -3.57 9.73
CA ALA A 52 -15.68 -3.33 10.79
C ALA A 52 -15.16 -4.63 11.44
N ASN A 53 -15.84 -5.76 11.18
CA ASN A 53 -15.38 -7.09 11.56
C ASN A 53 -14.13 -7.57 10.81
N LEU A 54 -13.85 -7.00 9.63
CA LEU A 54 -12.72 -7.39 8.78
C LEU A 54 -11.82 -6.19 8.41
N LEU A 55 -12.37 -4.98 8.39
CA LEU A 55 -11.67 -3.76 7.96
C LEU A 55 -11.61 -2.72 9.09
N SER A 56 -10.52 -1.97 9.18
CA SER A 56 -10.37 -0.85 10.12
C SER A 56 -11.06 0.42 9.62
N LEU A 57 -12.39 0.41 9.59
CA LEU A 57 -13.19 1.53 9.06
C LEU A 57 -13.00 2.85 9.82
N ASP A 58 -12.68 2.78 11.12
CA ASP A 58 -12.47 3.96 11.97
C ASP A 58 -11.18 4.73 11.65
N GLU A 59 -10.21 4.12 10.95
CA GLU A 59 -9.02 4.83 10.47
C GLU A 59 -9.33 5.75 9.27
N GLY A 60 -10.52 5.62 8.68
CA GLY A 60 -10.94 6.34 7.48
C GLY A 60 -10.43 5.71 6.18
N ILE A 61 -10.98 6.18 5.06
CA ILE A 61 -10.59 5.74 3.73
C ILE A 61 -9.28 6.43 3.32
N GLY A 62 -8.31 5.63 2.88
CA GLY A 62 -7.06 6.09 2.29
C GLY A 62 -7.12 6.14 0.77
N ALA A 63 -6.34 7.03 0.16
CA ALA A 63 -6.16 7.07 -1.29
C ALA A 63 -5.50 5.79 -1.78
N MET A 64 -6.02 5.15 -2.82
CA MET A 64 -5.43 3.88 -3.26
C MET A 64 -4.05 4.02 -3.89
N THR A 65 -3.75 5.14 -4.50
CA THR A 65 -2.44 5.39 -5.08
C THR A 65 -2.13 6.88 -5.10
N LYS A 66 -0.94 7.24 -5.59
CA LYS A 66 -0.59 8.63 -5.81
C LYS A 66 -1.58 9.30 -6.76
N GLY A 67 -2.02 10.50 -6.40
CA GLY A 67 -2.89 11.30 -7.22
C GLY A 67 -3.00 12.71 -6.68
N GLU A 68 -4.11 13.35 -6.97
CA GLU A 68 -4.41 14.71 -6.50
C GLU A 68 -5.90 14.85 -6.17
N VAL A 69 -6.22 15.60 -5.11
CA VAL A 69 -7.61 15.91 -4.75
C VAL A 69 -8.10 17.05 -5.64
N VAL A 70 -9.01 16.73 -6.56
CA VAL A 70 -9.48 17.67 -7.58
C VAL A 70 -10.82 18.31 -7.26
N ALA A 71 -11.65 17.65 -6.46
CA ALA A 71 -12.88 18.21 -5.94
C ALA A 71 -13.22 17.60 -4.59
N TYR A 72 -13.88 18.36 -3.72
CA TYR A 72 -14.46 17.83 -2.49
C TYR A 72 -15.60 18.70 -1.99
N ARG A 73 -16.50 18.11 -1.20
CA ARG A 73 -17.52 18.82 -0.40
C ARG A 73 -17.48 18.25 0.99
N ILE A 74 -17.43 19.09 2.03
CA ILE A 74 -17.48 18.64 3.42
C ILE A 74 -18.63 19.37 4.11
N ASN A 75 -19.54 18.62 4.71
CA ASN A 75 -20.65 19.22 5.43
C ASN A 75 -20.17 19.94 6.69
N ARG A 76 -20.69 21.13 7.01
CA ARG A 76 -20.45 21.72 8.34
C ARG A 76 -21.14 20.86 9.39
N GLU A 77 -22.44 20.64 9.22
CA GLU A 77 -23.28 19.66 9.90
C GLU A 77 -24.08 18.92 8.83
N TYR A 78 -24.54 17.70 9.10
CA TYR A 78 -25.30 16.96 8.09
C TYR A 78 -26.62 17.67 7.77
N PRO A 79 -26.99 17.82 6.49
CA PRO A 79 -28.36 18.16 6.13
C PRO A 79 -29.32 17.07 6.63
N THR A 80 -30.58 17.47 6.80
CA THR A 80 -31.65 16.57 7.21
C THR A 80 -32.79 16.61 6.20
N SER A 81 -33.41 15.45 5.99
CA SER A 81 -34.67 15.32 5.25
C SER A 81 -35.81 15.05 6.24
N PRO A 82 -37.02 15.59 6.01
CA PRO A 82 -38.20 15.18 6.77
C PRO A 82 -38.39 13.66 6.63
N GLY A 83 -38.46 12.96 7.75
CA GLY A 83 -38.66 11.52 7.86
C GLY A 83 -40.14 11.17 8.03
N ALA A 84 -40.51 9.96 7.61
CA ALA A 84 -41.85 9.41 7.81
C ALA A 84 -41.86 8.56 9.09
N ALA A 85 -41.88 9.19 10.27
CA ALA A 85 -41.95 8.45 11.52
C ALA A 85 -43.36 7.86 11.72
N ASN A 86 -43.47 6.53 11.80
CA ASN A 86 -44.72 5.81 12.10
C ASN A 86 -45.11 5.82 13.59
N VAL A 87 -44.45 6.63 14.44
CA VAL A 87 -44.68 6.65 15.89
C VAL A 87 -44.68 8.09 16.42
N PRO A 88 -45.66 8.51 17.24
CA PRO A 88 -45.66 9.85 17.84
C PRO A 88 -44.57 9.94 18.90
N THR A 89 -43.45 10.57 18.59
CA THR A 89 -42.44 10.97 19.59
C THR A 89 -41.89 12.37 19.28
N THR A 90 -41.33 12.97 20.32
CA THR A 90 -40.83 14.36 20.41
C THR A 90 -39.99 14.80 19.20
N ALA A 91 -40.06 16.11 18.90
CA ALA A 91 -39.66 16.76 17.64
C ALA A 91 -38.26 16.47 17.05
N GLU A 92 -37.33 15.86 17.78
CA GLU A 92 -36.02 15.44 17.26
C GLU A 92 -36.08 14.09 16.48
N SER A 93 -37.17 13.33 16.66
CA SER A 93 -37.35 11.95 16.18
C SER A 93 -37.84 11.82 14.71
N THR A 94 -37.97 12.92 13.98
CA THR A 94 -38.66 12.91 12.68
C THR A 94 -37.80 13.26 11.49
N SER A 95 -36.48 13.51 11.63
CA SER A 95 -35.62 13.89 10.49
C SER A 95 -34.47 12.92 10.24
N ALA A 96 -34.24 12.57 8.97
CA ALA A 96 -33.19 11.68 8.53
C ALA A 96 -31.94 12.50 8.15
N ALA A 97 -30.89 12.44 8.98
CA ALA A 97 -29.60 13.04 8.68
C ALA A 97 -28.85 12.24 7.62
N PHE A 98 -28.25 12.92 6.64
CA PHE A 98 -27.49 12.28 5.57
C PHE A 98 -26.28 13.13 5.15
N SER A 99 -25.23 12.47 4.69
CA SER A 99 -24.04 13.14 4.18
C SER A 99 -24.14 13.41 2.69
N THR A 100 -23.89 14.66 2.32
CA THR A 100 -23.60 15.06 0.93
C THR A 100 -22.10 15.19 0.69
N GLY A 101 -21.28 15.00 1.72
CA GLY A 101 -19.83 15.17 1.64
C GLY A 101 -19.16 14.12 0.76
N PHE A 102 -18.20 14.54 -0.06
CA PHE A 102 -17.38 13.67 -0.89
C PHE A 102 -15.96 14.20 -1.08
N VAL A 103 -15.09 13.34 -1.56
CA VAL A 103 -13.77 13.68 -2.10
C VAL A 103 -13.58 12.92 -3.41
N LEU A 104 -13.06 13.62 -4.41
CA LEU A 104 -12.75 13.11 -5.74
C LEU A 104 -11.25 13.26 -5.98
N THR A 105 -10.57 12.15 -6.23
CA THR A 105 -9.14 12.13 -6.57
C THR A 105 -8.93 11.80 -8.03
N ARG A 106 -8.00 12.49 -8.69
CA ARG A 106 -7.55 12.20 -10.06
C ARG A 106 -6.24 11.42 -10.03
N HIS A 107 -6.17 10.41 -10.89
CA HIS A 107 -5.02 9.53 -11.04
C HIS A 107 -4.70 9.29 -12.53
N THR A 108 -3.51 8.77 -12.80
CA THR A 108 -3.08 8.41 -14.15
C THR A 108 -2.46 7.03 -14.15
N LEU A 109 -2.95 6.17 -15.05
CA LEU A 109 -2.32 4.90 -15.41
C LEU A 109 -1.64 5.09 -16.77
N GLU A 110 -0.46 4.53 -16.97
CA GLU A 110 0.26 4.60 -18.25
C GLU A 110 0.82 3.24 -18.64
N TYR A 111 0.37 2.69 -19.77
CA TYR A 111 0.93 1.48 -20.37
C TYR A 111 0.39 1.27 -21.79
N PRO A 112 1.24 0.96 -22.79
CA PRO A 112 2.69 1.15 -22.78
C PRO A 112 3.04 2.65 -22.63
N THR A 113 4.33 3.00 -22.61
CA THR A 113 4.77 4.41 -22.60
C THR A 113 4.06 5.22 -23.69
N GLY A 114 3.51 6.37 -23.31
CA GLY A 114 2.72 7.25 -24.18
C GLY A 114 1.22 6.93 -24.24
N ASN A 115 0.76 5.80 -23.69
CA ASN A 115 -0.65 5.45 -23.60
C ASN A 115 -1.16 5.70 -22.18
N LYS A 116 -1.71 6.90 -21.93
CA LYS A 116 -2.17 7.34 -20.61
C LYS A 116 -3.69 7.22 -20.48
N LEU A 117 -4.13 6.79 -19.32
CA LEU A 117 -5.53 6.76 -18.88
C LEU A 117 -5.67 7.61 -17.64
N THR A 118 -6.51 8.64 -17.70
CA THR A 118 -6.94 9.38 -16.51
C THR A 118 -8.14 8.67 -15.91
N TYR A 119 -8.14 8.49 -14.60
CA TYR A 119 -9.30 7.95 -13.88
C TYR A 119 -9.50 8.70 -12.58
N PHE A 120 -10.73 8.65 -12.08
CA PHE A 120 -11.14 9.32 -10.86
C PHE A 120 -11.63 8.31 -9.84
N CYS A 121 -11.32 8.54 -8.57
CA CYS A 121 -11.87 7.76 -7.47
C CYS A 121 -12.73 8.68 -6.60
N LEU A 122 -13.98 8.28 -6.40
CA LEU A 122 -14.95 9.02 -5.59
C LEU A 122 -15.17 8.29 -4.27
N ALA A 123 -14.98 8.99 -3.14
CA ALA A 123 -15.51 8.55 -1.86
C ALA A 123 -16.60 9.52 -1.40
N MET A 124 -17.85 9.03 -1.32
CA MET A 124 -19.07 9.79 -1.05
C MET A 124 -19.72 9.34 0.28
N HIS A 125 -20.54 10.22 0.85
CA HIS A 125 -21.10 10.13 2.20
C HIS A 125 -20.04 10.26 3.30
N LEU A 126 -19.17 11.28 3.20
CA LEU A 126 -18.12 11.55 4.18
C LEU A 126 -18.64 12.21 5.46
N ARG A 127 -17.89 12.01 6.55
CA ARG A 127 -18.18 12.60 7.87
C ARG A 127 -18.23 14.14 7.82
N SER A 128 -19.19 14.74 8.54
CA SER A 128 -19.29 16.18 8.70
C SER A 128 -18.14 16.74 9.52
N PHE A 129 -17.77 17.99 9.27
CA PHE A 129 -16.73 18.68 10.03
C PHE A 129 -17.12 18.88 11.50
N GLY A 130 -18.40 19.12 11.80
CA GLY A 130 -18.91 19.18 13.17
C GLY A 130 -18.64 17.90 13.98
N ASP A 131 -18.74 16.73 13.35
CA ASP A 131 -18.37 15.46 14.00
C ASP A 131 -16.86 15.38 14.29
N TYR A 132 -16.00 15.84 13.38
CA TYR A 132 -14.55 15.91 13.65
C TYR A 132 -14.22 16.84 14.83
N GLU A 133 -15.00 17.91 15.02
CA GLU A 133 -14.83 18.81 16.16
C GLU A 133 -15.29 18.15 17.47
N ARG A 134 -16.44 17.47 17.47
CA ARG A 134 -16.96 16.74 18.63
C ARG A 134 -16.00 15.63 19.09
N MET A 135 -15.36 14.95 18.16
CA MET A 135 -14.40 13.88 18.47
C MET A 135 -13.00 14.39 18.88
N GLY A 136 -12.67 15.65 18.57
CA GLY A 136 -11.38 16.24 18.92
C GLY A 136 -10.18 15.47 18.37
N SER A 137 -9.18 15.21 19.22
CA SER A 137 -7.92 14.55 18.84
C SER A 137 -8.03 13.03 18.62
N VAL A 138 -9.18 12.43 18.92
CA VAL A 138 -9.42 10.98 18.72
C VAL A 138 -9.48 10.62 17.24
N VAL A 139 -9.91 11.56 16.39
CA VAL A 139 -10.04 11.37 14.94
C VAL A 139 -9.02 12.21 14.19
N LYS A 140 -8.35 11.61 13.21
CA LYS A 140 -7.41 12.33 12.33
C LYS A 140 -8.18 13.13 11.30
N ARG A 141 -7.70 14.34 10.97
CA ARG A 141 -8.27 15.12 9.87
C ARG A 141 -7.48 14.86 8.58
N PRO A 142 -8.15 14.87 7.40
CA PRO A 142 -7.45 14.74 6.13
C PRO A 142 -6.42 15.85 5.89
N ALA A 143 -5.23 15.47 5.42
CA ALA A 143 -4.11 16.40 5.25
C ALA A 143 -4.30 17.41 4.12
N TYR A 144 -5.14 17.10 3.13
CA TYR A 144 -5.43 17.98 1.98
C TYR A 144 -6.30 19.19 2.33
N TRP A 145 -6.82 19.27 3.56
CA TRP A 145 -7.58 20.42 4.05
C TRP A 145 -6.67 21.63 4.27
N PRO A 146 -6.81 22.70 3.46
CA PRO A 146 -5.80 23.75 3.37
C PRO A 146 -5.88 24.78 4.50
N ALA A 147 -7.08 24.99 5.06
CA ALA A 147 -7.29 26.05 6.04
C ALA A 147 -6.78 25.65 7.42
N LYS A 148 -6.08 26.55 8.10
CA LYS A 148 -5.71 26.39 9.51
C LYS A 148 -6.77 27.05 10.38
N ILE A 149 -7.25 26.35 11.40
CA ILE A 149 -8.15 26.93 12.40
C ILE A 149 -7.33 27.47 13.57
N CYS A 150 -7.66 28.69 13.96
CA CYS A 150 -7.23 29.28 15.22
C CYS A 150 -8.44 29.50 16.14
N ARG A 151 -8.21 29.31 17.44
CA ARG A 151 -9.13 29.66 18.52
C ARG A 151 -8.53 30.78 19.35
N VAL A 152 -9.35 31.75 19.73
CA VAL A 152 -8.98 32.78 20.72
C VAL A 152 -8.90 32.12 22.10
N LYS A 153 -7.72 32.16 22.71
CA LYS A 153 -7.48 31.63 24.06
C LYS A 153 -8.31 32.37 25.10
N GLU A 154 -8.73 31.66 26.13
CA GLU A 154 -9.34 32.24 27.34
C GLU A 154 -8.40 33.23 28.07
N THR A 155 -7.09 33.15 27.78
CA THR A 155 -6.08 34.06 28.35
C THR A 155 -5.96 35.40 27.62
N ALA A 156 -6.68 35.61 26.51
CA ALA A 156 -6.70 36.91 25.83
C ALA A 156 -7.34 37.97 26.75
N LYS A 157 -6.76 39.17 26.88
CA LYS A 157 -7.24 40.17 27.87
C LYS A 157 -7.68 41.49 27.23
N GLU A 158 -7.73 41.57 25.91
CA GLU A 158 -8.11 42.80 25.23
C GLU A 158 -9.62 43.03 25.39
N LYS A 159 -10.02 44.28 25.66
CA LYS A 159 -11.40 44.63 26.01
C LYS A 159 -12.00 45.53 24.95
N GLN A 160 -13.25 45.25 24.57
CA GLN A 160 -14.06 46.13 23.75
C GLN A 160 -14.13 47.54 24.34
N THR A 161 -14.13 48.57 23.49
CA THR A 161 -14.14 49.96 23.95
C THR A 161 -15.52 50.35 24.48
N VAL A 162 -15.59 50.75 25.75
CA VAL A 162 -16.81 51.29 26.38
C VAL A 162 -16.72 52.82 26.42
N PRO A 163 -17.70 53.56 25.86
CA PRO A 163 -17.73 55.01 25.93
C PRO A 163 -17.71 55.53 27.37
N LYS A 164 -17.12 56.70 27.57
CA LYS A 164 -17.05 57.35 28.90
C LYS A 164 -18.47 57.65 29.40
N GLY A 165 -18.87 57.03 30.50
CA GLY A 165 -20.19 57.19 31.11
C GLY A 165 -21.20 56.07 30.81
N ALA A 166 -20.86 55.10 29.94
CA ALA A 166 -21.69 53.92 29.68
C ALA A 166 -21.45 52.82 30.73
N THR A 167 -22.49 52.02 31.01
CA THR A 167 -22.47 50.90 31.97
C THR A 167 -22.41 49.53 31.30
N ASP A 168 -22.24 49.48 29.98
CA ASP A 168 -22.18 48.23 29.22
C ASP A 168 -21.00 47.35 29.66
N GLN A 169 -21.22 46.03 29.72
CA GLN A 169 -20.13 45.08 29.94
C GLN A 169 -19.34 44.87 28.64
N PRO A 170 -18.02 45.13 28.63
CA PRO A 170 -17.21 44.92 27.43
C PRO A 170 -16.97 43.44 27.18
N VAL A 171 -17.02 43.04 25.91
CA VAL A 171 -16.51 41.74 25.49
C VAL A 171 -14.99 41.68 25.69
N ILE A 172 -14.52 40.58 26.27
CA ILE A 172 -13.10 40.28 26.45
C ILE A 172 -12.68 39.26 25.39
N GLY A 173 -11.53 39.51 24.76
CA GLY A 173 -10.99 38.63 23.73
C GLY A 173 -9.78 39.22 23.04
N LEU A 174 -9.80 39.21 21.72
CA LEU A 174 -8.67 39.57 20.85
C LEU A 174 -9.08 40.66 19.86
N SER A 175 -8.33 41.78 19.78
CA SER A 175 -8.64 42.84 18.82
C SER A 175 -8.36 42.40 17.38
N VAL A 176 -9.32 42.71 16.51
CA VAL A 176 -9.21 42.62 15.06
C VAL A 176 -8.80 43.98 14.53
N ARG A 177 -7.72 44.04 13.74
CA ARG A 177 -7.08 45.30 13.33
C ARG A 177 -6.97 45.44 11.83
N ALA A 178 -6.92 46.68 11.34
CA ALA A 178 -6.80 46.96 9.91
C ALA A 178 -5.44 46.56 9.30
N LYS A 179 -4.35 46.67 10.08
CA LYS A 179 -2.98 46.31 9.69
C LYS A 179 -2.35 45.38 10.75
N PRO A 180 -1.32 44.58 10.40
CA PRO A 180 -0.61 43.71 11.34
C PRO A 180 0.32 44.51 12.27
N SER A 181 -0.24 45.40 13.07
CA SER A 181 0.50 46.30 13.96
C SER A 181 -0.37 46.76 15.14
N PHE A 182 0.26 47.01 16.28
CA PHE A 182 -0.36 47.67 17.45
C PHE A 182 -0.25 49.19 17.42
N ALA A 183 0.38 49.76 16.38
CA ALA A 183 0.54 51.21 16.24
C ALA A 183 -0.81 51.93 16.00
N LYS A 184 -0.83 53.25 16.28
CA LYS A 184 -2.05 54.08 16.19
C LYS A 184 -2.67 54.13 14.78
N ASP A 185 -1.88 53.89 13.74
CA ASP A 185 -2.35 53.87 12.35
C ASP A 185 -3.02 52.55 11.93
N SER A 186 -3.13 51.60 12.87
CA SER A 186 -3.88 50.34 12.72
C SER A 186 -5.09 50.33 13.65
N PRO A 187 -6.23 50.93 13.23
CA PRO A 187 -7.43 50.99 14.05
C PRO A 187 -7.97 49.59 14.36
N VAL A 188 -8.59 49.46 15.54
CA VAL A 188 -9.35 48.27 15.93
C VAL A 188 -10.68 48.29 15.19
N LEU A 189 -10.90 47.25 14.40
CA LEU A 189 -12.10 47.05 13.60
C LEU A 189 -13.17 46.22 14.34
N GLY A 190 -12.79 45.54 15.42
CA GLY A 190 -13.70 44.73 16.23
C GLY A 190 -12.94 43.85 17.22
N TYR A 191 -13.67 42.98 17.92
CA TYR A 191 -13.08 42.01 18.85
C TYR A 191 -13.61 40.60 18.55
N LEU A 192 -12.73 39.61 18.60
CA LEU A 192 -13.11 38.21 18.65
C LEU A 192 -13.23 37.78 20.12
N PRO A 193 -14.41 37.32 20.59
CA PRO A 193 -14.59 36.84 21.96
C PRO A 193 -13.70 35.64 22.30
N HIS A 194 -13.55 35.33 23.59
CA HIS A 194 -12.94 34.07 24.03
C HIS A 194 -13.60 32.85 23.39
N GLY A 195 -12.78 31.91 22.94
CA GLY A 195 -13.24 30.72 22.24
C GLY A 195 -13.74 30.95 20.82
N ALA A 196 -13.73 32.18 20.30
CA ALA A 196 -14.03 32.43 18.90
C ALA A 196 -13.05 31.67 17.99
N ARG A 197 -13.58 31.08 16.92
CA ARG A 197 -12.80 30.27 15.98
C ARG A 197 -12.88 30.86 14.59
N PHE A 198 -11.76 30.83 13.88
CA PHE A 198 -11.68 31.34 12.51
C PHE A 198 -10.62 30.59 11.70
N THR A 199 -10.76 30.67 10.38
CA THR A 199 -9.78 30.16 9.41
C THR A 199 -8.80 31.27 9.03
N VAL A 200 -7.54 30.89 8.84
CA VAL A 200 -6.45 31.82 8.52
C VAL A 200 -6.33 32.00 7.01
N LEU A 201 -6.36 33.26 6.54
CA LEU A 201 -6.11 33.61 5.13
C LEU A 201 -4.60 33.65 4.85
N GLN A 202 -3.86 34.33 5.70
CA GLN A 202 -2.41 34.46 5.61
C GLN A 202 -1.82 34.72 7.00
N ARG A 203 -0.53 34.42 7.13
CA ARG A 203 0.23 34.65 8.36
C ARG A 203 1.44 35.52 8.06
N ASP A 204 1.65 36.49 8.92
CA ASP A 204 2.91 37.21 9.09
C ASP A 204 3.48 36.86 10.48
N LYS A 205 4.79 37.07 10.70
CA LYS A 205 5.56 36.66 11.89
C LYS A 205 4.74 36.56 13.18
N GLN A 206 4.09 37.66 13.58
CA GLN A 206 3.30 37.78 14.82
C GLN A 206 1.79 37.97 14.61
N TRP A 207 1.30 37.94 13.36
CA TRP A 207 -0.08 38.28 13.01
C TRP A 207 -0.70 37.27 12.06
N VAL A 208 -1.98 37.02 12.19
CA VAL A 208 -2.76 36.25 11.21
C VAL A 208 -3.91 37.08 10.70
N LYS A 209 -4.14 37.00 9.39
CA LYS A 209 -5.29 37.63 8.75
C LYS A 209 -6.45 36.64 8.74
N ILE A 210 -7.62 37.08 9.17
CA ILE A 210 -8.84 36.29 9.18
C ILE A 210 -9.27 36.05 7.72
N LYS A 211 -9.59 34.79 7.38
CA LYS A 211 -10.31 34.43 6.14
C LYS A 211 -11.81 34.41 6.40
N ARG A 212 -12.21 33.70 7.45
CA ARG A 212 -13.61 33.53 7.84
C ARG A 212 -13.72 33.14 9.31
N VAL A 213 -14.62 33.77 10.04
CA VAL A 213 -15.02 33.37 11.40
C VAL A 213 -16.03 32.22 11.29
N ILE A 214 -15.77 31.14 12.02
CA ILE A 214 -16.58 29.92 12.00
C ILE A 214 -17.39 29.74 13.29
N GLU A 215 -17.01 30.42 14.39
CA GLU A 215 -17.75 30.40 15.66
C GLU A 215 -17.50 31.67 16.47
N LYS A 216 -18.54 32.16 17.16
CA LYS A 216 -18.59 33.42 17.93
C LYS A 216 -18.17 34.63 17.08
N ALA A 217 -19.18 35.28 16.49
CA ALA A 217 -19.00 36.40 15.58
C ALA A 217 -18.12 37.50 16.17
N ILE A 218 -17.48 38.26 15.28
CA ILE A 218 -16.77 39.50 15.65
C ILE A 218 -17.79 40.44 16.28
N VAL A 219 -17.41 41.09 17.38
CA VAL A 219 -18.22 42.16 17.97
C VAL A 219 -17.67 43.53 17.54
N PRO A 220 -18.52 44.57 17.45
CA PRO A 220 -18.11 45.91 17.06
C PRO A 220 -16.97 46.45 17.93
N PRO A 221 -16.15 47.40 17.43
CA PRO A 221 -15.00 47.90 18.17
C PRO A 221 -15.38 48.68 19.43
N SER A 222 -16.63 49.17 19.54
CA SER A 222 -17.16 49.83 20.74
C SER A 222 -18.59 49.38 21.05
N THR A 223 -18.99 49.41 22.34
CA THR A 223 -20.36 49.10 22.77
C THR A 223 -21.41 50.10 22.28
N ALA A 224 -21.00 51.31 21.89
CA ALA A 224 -21.88 52.29 21.23
C ALA A 224 -22.16 51.97 19.77
N GLN A 225 -21.45 51.00 19.16
CA GLN A 225 -21.66 50.59 17.79
C GLN A 225 -22.41 49.27 17.75
N THR A 226 -23.39 49.19 16.85
CA THR A 226 -24.19 47.97 16.62
C THR A 226 -23.65 47.13 15.48
N GLU A 227 -22.92 47.75 14.54
CA GLU A 227 -22.43 47.09 13.34
C GLU A 227 -20.92 46.84 13.37
N VAL A 228 -20.51 45.72 12.79
CA VAL A 228 -19.11 45.36 12.60
C VAL A 228 -18.65 45.93 11.25
N PRO A 229 -17.59 46.75 11.20
CA PRO A 229 -16.98 47.18 9.94
C PRO A 229 -16.67 45.98 9.03
N ALA A 230 -17.08 46.05 7.75
CA ALA A 230 -16.87 44.95 6.80
C ALA A 230 -15.40 44.49 6.70
N ALA A 231 -14.46 45.43 6.84
CA ALA A 231 -13.03 45.14 6.86
C ALA A 231 -12.58 44.23 8.03
N ALA A 232 -13.34 44.16 9.12
CA ALA A 232 -13.02 43.31 10.27
C ALA A 232 -13.04 41.81 9.89
N HIS A 233 -13.93 41.41 8.97
CA HIS A 233 -14.02 40.02 8.53
C HIS A 233 -12.75 39.54 7.79
N ASN A 234 -11.93 40.47 7.29
CA ASN A 234 -10.61 40.23 6.70
C ASN A 234 -9.49 40.96 7.47
N GLY A 235 -9.71 41.26 8.76
CA GLY A 235 -8.76 41.97 9.61
C GLY A 235 -7.63 41.08 10.15
N TRP A 236 -6.70 41.70 10.85
CA TRP A 236 -5.51 41.07 11.43
C TRP A 236 -5.65 40.89 12.94
N VAL A 237 -5.22 39.74 13.45
CA VAL A 237 -5.20 39.45 14.88
C VAL A 237 -3.83 38.91 15.30
N SER A 238 -3.43 39.18 16.55
CA SER A 238 -2.13 38.77 17.07
C SER A 238 -2.06 37.26 17.33
N THR A 239 -0.95 36.62 16.98
CA THR A 239 -0.75 35.18 17.21
C THR A 239 -0.58 34.80 18.69
N SER A 240 -0.20 35.75 19.56
CA SER A 240 0.13 35.48 20.96
C SER A 240 -1.03 34.86 21.74
N TRP A 241 -2.26 35.23 21.36
CA TRP A 241 -3.49 34.83 22.04
C TRP A 241 -4.28 33.77 21.29
N LEU A 242 -3.64 33.09 20.33
CA LEU A 242 -4.26 32.04 19.53
C LEU A 242 -3.76 30.66 19.92
N GLU A 243 -4.68 29.71 19.89
CA GLU A 243 -4.43 28.28 19.89
C GLU A 243 -4.70 27.72 18.48
N ALA A 244 -3.80 26.91 17.94
CA ALA A 244 -4.02 26.25 16.66
C ALA A 244 -4.81 24.95 16.87
N LEU A 245 -5.95 24.80 16.19
CA LEU A 245 -6.86 23.65 16.35
C LEU A 245 -6.81 22.66 15.16
N GLY A 246 -5.76 22.73 14.34
CA GLY A 246 -5.55 21.84 13.20
C GLY A 246 -6.10 22.38 11.87
N GLN A 247 -6.37 21.46 10.94
CA GLN A 247 -6.79 21.73 9.57
C GLN A 247 -8.32 21.76 9.43
N ALA A 248 -8.80 22.44 8.38
CA ALA A 248 -10.19 22.49 7.98
C ALA A 248 -10.34 22.63 6.45
N PRO A 249 -11.49 22.20 5.91
CA PRO A 249 -11.87 22.47 4.53
C PRO A 249 -11.80 23.97 4.21
N GLU A 250 -11.57 24.31 2.94
CA GLU A 250 -11.61 25.69 2.48
C GLU A 250 -12.98 26.33 2.70
N ASP A 251 -14.03 25.57 2.36
CA ASP A 251 -15.42 25.94 2.60
C ASP A 251 -16.25 24.72 3.01
N PHE A 252 -17.46 24.97 3.50
CA PHE A 252 -18.40 23.94 3.93
C PHE A 252 -19.63 23.95 3.02
N ASP A 253 -20.25 22.77 2.87
CA ASP A 253 -21.55 22.59 2.21
C ASP A 253 -21.60 23.00 0.72
N VAL A 254 -20.45 23.32 0.12
CA VAL A 254 -20.26 23.63 -1.29
C VAL A 254 -19.19 22.72 -1.90
N VAL A 255 -19.23 22.54 -3.23
CA VAL A 255 -18.17 21.85 -3.95
C VAL A 255 -16.97 22.78 -4.12
N VAL A 256 -15.84 22.39 -3.54
CA VAL A 256 -14.55 23.06 -3.69
C VAL A 256 -13.76 22.36 -4.79
N THR A 257 -13.31 23.13 -5.78
CA THR A 257 -12.37 22.70 -6.83
C THR A 257 -11.05 23.46 -6.65
N PRO A 258 -10.04 22.88 -6.00
CA PRO A 258 -8.81 23.61 -5.68
C PRO A 258 -8.09 24.09 -6.94
N VAL A 259 -7.71 25.38 -6.96
CA VAL A 259 -6.93 25.97 -8.07
C VAL A 259 -5.59 25.26 -8.25
N SER A 260 -4.99 24.83 -7.14
CA SER A 260 -3.81 23.96 -7.11
C SER A 260 -4.17 22.68 -6.36
N PRO A 261 -4.59 21.60 -7.06
CA PRO A 261 -4.96 20.33 -6.45
C PRO A 261 -3.89 19.80 -5.49
N PRO A 262 -4.22 19.52 -4.22
CA PRO A 262 -3.28 18.91 -3.28
C PRO A 262 -2.92 17.50 -3.73
N ALA A 263 -1.63 17.20 -3.77
CA ALA A 263 -1.15 15.84 -4.03
C ALA A 263 -1.50 14.91 -2.85
N VAL A 264 -1.85 13.66 -3.17
CA VAL A 264 -2.06 12.58 -2.19
C VAL A 264 -1.19 11.39 -2.52
N LYS A 265 -0.74 10.67 -1.48
CA LYS A 265 0.03 9.43 -1.59
C LYS A 265 -0.85 8.21 -1.31
N ALA A 266 -0.39 7.03 -1.71
CA ALA A 266 -1.07 5.77 -1.39
C ALA A 266 -1.23 5.58 0.13
N GLY A 267 -2.44 5.28 0.60
CA GLY A 267 -2.80 5.14 2.01
C GLY A 267 -3.05 6.47 2.75
N GLU A 268 -2.90 7.63 2.10
CA GLU A 268 -3.15 8.92 2.73
C GLU A 268 -4.65 9.14 2.97
N LEU A 269 -5.02 9.55 4.19
CA LEU A 269 -6.41 9.72 4.61
C LEU A 269 -7.17 10.72 3.73
N LEU A 270 -8.26 10.25 3.12
CA LEU A 270 -9.19 11.03 2.30
C LEU A 270 -10.44 11.48 3.07
N GLY A 271 -10.88 10.70 4.06
CA GLY A 271 -12.05 11.03 4.89
C GLY A 271 -12.50 9.87 5.76
N HIS A 272 -13.54 10.08 6.56
CA HIS A 272 -14.15 9.03 7.39
C HIS A 272 -15.61 8.83 6.95
N MET A 273 -16.16 7.65 7.26
CA MET A 273 -17.56 7.33 6.96
C MET A 273 -18.51 8.31 7.66
N GLY A 274 -19.46 8.83 6.90
CA GLY A 274 -20.49 9.76 7.35
C GLY A 274 -21.81 9.07 7.67
N GLU A 275 -22.83 9.88 7.94
CA GLU A 275 -24.19 9.41 8.26
C GLU A 275 -25.04 9.28 6.98
N TYR A 276 -25.91 8.27 6.92
CA TYR A 276 -26.92 8.11 5.87
C TYR A 276 -28.17 7.41 6.43
N ARG A 277 -28.97 8.12 7.21
CA ARG A 277 -30.25 7.59 7.74
C ARG A 277 -31.30 7.55 6.64
N ARG A 278 -32.16 6.53 6.62
CA ARG A 278 -33.23 6.47 5.61
C ARG A 278 -34.44 7.28 6.08
N VAL A 279 -35.22 7.75 5.12
CA VAL A 279 -36.45 8.51 5.38
C VAL A 279 -37.51 7.65 6.07
N GLN A 280 -37.50 6.33 5.84
CA GLN A 280 -38.43 5.36 6.42
C GLN A 280 -38.09 4.97 7.87
N ASP A 281 -36.82 5.07 8.27
CA ASP A 281 -36.33 4.71 9.60
C ASP A 281 -35.37 5.78 10.17
N PRO A 282 -35.79 7.06 10.26
CA PRO A 282 -34.89 8.20 10.54
C PRO A 282 -34.18 8.13 11.91
N GLN A 283 -34.64 7.24 12.79
CA GLN A 283 -34.05 6.97 14.11
C GLN A 283 -32.85 6.03 14.07
N GLN A 284 -32.71 5.20 13.04
CA GLN A 284 -31.59 4.27 12.95
C GLN A 284 -30.37 4.99 12.38
N SER A 285 -29.32 5.11 13.21
CA SER A 285 -28.03 5.59 12.71
C SER A 285 -27.45 4.58 11.73
N ARG A 286 -26.92 5.09 10.62
CA ARG A 286 -26.30 4.26 9.59
C ARG A 286 -25.05 4.96 9.09
N LYS A 287 -23.89 4.37 9.38
CA LYS A 287 -22.63 4.79 8.78
C LYS A 287 -22.48 4.10 7.43
N LEU A 288 -22.36 4.91 6.39
CA LEU A 288 -22.28 4.46 5.00
C LEU A 288 -21.20 5.29 4.28
N MET A 289 -20.47 4.66 3.38
CA MET A 289 -19.62 5.34 2.42
C MET A 289 -19.75 4.67 1.07
N HIS A 290 -20.01 5.45 0.03
CA HIS A 290 -19.99 4.97 -1.34
C HIS A 290 -18.60 5.17 -1.95
N HIS A 291 -18.10 4.18 -2.68
CA HIS A 291 -16.81 4.22 -3.35
C HIS A 291 -16.90 3.72 -4.80
N GLU A 292 -16.37 4.50 -5.72
CA GLU A 292 -16.51 4.30 -7.16
C GLU A 292 -15.24 4.71 -7.91
N ILE A 293 -14.94 4.01 -9.01
CA ILE A 293 -13.93 4.43 -9.99
C ILE A 293 -14.64 4.86 -11.27
N ILE A 294 -14.41 6.10 -11.67
CA ILE A 294 -15.01 6.75 -12.83
C ILE A 294 -13.92 6.93 -13.90
N VAL A 295 -14.21 6.50 -15.12
CA VAL A 295 -13.30 6.64 -16.27
C VAL A 295 -14.05 7.18 -17.48
N GLY A 296 -13.43 8.10 -18.20
CA GLY A 296 -14.02 8.65 -19.41
C GLY A 296 -14.03 7.66 -20.59
N PRO A 297 -14.61 8.06 -21.74
CA PRO A 297 -14.75 7.21 -22.92
C PRO A 297 -13.42 6.70 -23.49
N GLU A 298 -12.29 7.32 -23.15
CA GLU A 298 -10.94 6.94 -23.57
C GLU A 298 -10.49 5.56 -23.07
N LEU A 299 -11.15 4.99 -22.05
CA LEU A 299 -10.84 3.66 -21.52
C LEU A 299 -10.74 2.60 -22.62
N ARG A 300 -11.63 2.64 -23.61
CA ARG A 300 -11.68 1.66 -24.70
C ARG A 300 -10.39 1.67 -25.52
N ALA A 301 -9.99 2.85 -26.00
CA ALA A 301 -8.76 3.01 -26.76
C ALA A 301 -7.51 2.68 -25.92
N PHE A 302 -7.53 3.01 -24.62
CA PHE A 302 -6.46 2.64 -23.70
C PHE A 302 -6.32 1.12 -23.56
N LEU A 303 -7.42 0.39 -23.35
CA LEU A 303 -7.43 -1.07 -23.19
C LEU A 303 -6.96 -1.77 -24.47
N GLU A 304 -7.40 -1.32 -25.64
CA GLU A 304 -6.96 -1.87 -26.93
C GLU A 304 -5.44 -1.79 -27.09
N LYS A 305 -4.86 -0.61 -26.87
CA LYS A 305 -3.40 -0.40 -26.93
C LYS A 305 -2.65 -1.16 -25.83
N SER A 306 -3.20 -1.19 -24.62
CA SER A 306 -2.61 -1.92 -23.49
C SER A 306 -2.52 -3.42 -23.77
N ARG A 307 -3.63 -4.02 -24.24
CA ARG A 307 -3.70 -5.45 -24.59
C ARG A 307 -2.74 -5.80 -25.74
N ALA A 308 -2.67 -4.95 -26.77
CA ALA A 308 -1.75 -5.15 -27.89
C ALA A 308 -0.27 -5.13 -27.46
N ALA A 309 0.09 -4.26 -26.52
CA ALA A 309 1.44 -4.21 -25.95
C ALA A 309 1.71 -5.41 -25.02
N ALA A 310 0.73 -5.75 -24.18
CA ALA A 310 0.82 -6.84 -23.21
C ALA A 310 0.97 -8.22 -23.86
N ALA A 311 0.42 -8.42 -25.06
CA ALA A 311 0.66 -9.63 -25.87
C ALA A 311 2.14 -9.88 -26.19
N LYS A 312 2.98 -8.84 -26.12
CA LYS A 312 4.44 -8.89 -26.33
C LYS A 312 5.23 -8.87 -25.02
N ALA A 313 4.55 -8.98 -23.87
CA ALA A 313 5.18 -8.92 -22.56
C ALA A 313 6.17 -10.08 -22.34
N THR A 314 7.33 -9.76 -21.77
CA THR A 314 8.32 -10.77 -21.36
C THR A 314 7.78 -11.63 -20.22
N PRO A 315 8.36 -12.83 -19.96
CA PRO A 315 7.97 -13.65 -18.81
C PRO A 315 8.05 -12.92 -17.46
N GLN A 316 8.95 -11.95 -17.32
CA GLN A 316 9.11 -11.13 -16.11
C GLN A 316 7.95 -10.13 -15.94
N GLN A 317 7.40 -9.64 -17.04
CA GLN A 317 6.25 -8.72 -17.04
C GLN A 317 4.90 -9.44 -16.86
N LYS A 318 4.90 -10.78 -16.84
CA LYS A 318 3.72 -11.61 -16.56
C LYS A 318 3.65 -11.99 -15.09
N THR A 319 3.09 -11.08 -14.32
CA THR A 319 3.01 -11.11 -12.85
C THR A 319 1.64 -11.53 -12.31
N LEU A 320 0.65 -11.76 -13.18
CA LEU A 320 -0.68 -12.22 -12.81
C LEU A 320 -0.81 -13.71 -13.10
N LEU A 321 -0.97 -14.53 -12.06
CA LEU A 321 -1.27 -15.95 -12.18
C LEU A 321 -2.79 -16.13 -12.27
N ARG A 322 -3.25 -16.78 -13.33
CA ARG A 322 -4.66 -17.12 -13.54
C ARG A 322 -4.84 -18.63 -13.45
N VAL A 323 -5.74 -19.05 -12.55
CA VAL A 323 -6.21 -20.43 -12.42
C VAL A 323 -7.59 -20.50 -13.05
N ALA A 324 -7.75 -21.24 -14.14
CA ALA A 324 -9.00 -21.38 -14.88
C ALA A 324 -10.07 -22.14 -14.07
N PRO A 325 -11.36 -22.04 -14.46
CA PRO A 325 -12.40 -22.92 -13.93
C PRO A 325 -12.00 -24.39 -14.02
N ASP A 326 -12.35 -25.16 -12.99
CA ASP A 326 -12.11 -26.62 -12.90
C ASP A 326 -10.64 -27.08 -13.03
N ALA A 327 -9.69 -26.13 -13.02
CA ALA A 327 -8.26 -26.44 -13.08
C ALA A 327 -7.86 -27.32 -11.88
N GLN A 328 -7.12 -28.38 -12.16
CA GLN A 328 -6.80 -29.41 -11.18
C GLN A 328 -5.62 -28.97 -10.31
N LEU A 329 -5.82 -28.69 -9.03
CA LEU A 329 -4.69 -28.47 -8.13
C LEU A 329 -3.97 -29.78 -7.85
N HIS A 330 -2.68 -29.69 -7.52
CA HIS A 330 -1.84 -30.85 -7.24
C HIS A 330 -1.47 -30.92 -5.76
N ASN A 331 -1.26 -32.13 -5.25
CA ASN A 331 -0.68 -32.37 -3.94
C ASN A 331 0.69 -33.05 -4.11
N PRO A 332 1.62 -32.86 -3.16
CA PRO A 332 2.87 -33.63 -3.17
C PRO A 332 2.55 -35.12 -3.18
N VAL A 333 3.23 -35.86 -4.06
CA VAL A 333 3.16 -37.32 -4.02
C VAL A 333 3.80 -37.76 -2.70
N LEU A 334 3.16 -38.68 -1.98
CA LEU A 334 3.73 -39.24 -0.75
C LEU A 334 5.12 -39.80 -1.05
N ALA A 335 6.10 -39.48 -0.22
CA ALA A 335 7.45 -40.03 -0.33
C ALA A 335 7.34 -41.56 -0.31
N PRO A 336 7.68 -42.26 -1.40
CA PRO A 336 7.62 -43.71 -1.39
C PRO A 336 8.57 -44.22 -0.30
N PRO A 337 8.14 -45.17 0.56
CA PRO A 337 9.07 -45.84 1.45
C PRO A 337 10.07 -46.62 0.60
N GLN A 338 11.31 -46.15 0.60
CA GLN A 338 12.42 -46.77 -0.13
C GLN A 338 13.44 -47.19 0.93
N ALA A 339 13.50 -48.49 1.21
CA ALA A 339 14.46 -49.04 2.16
C ALA A 339 15.88 -48.64 1.74
N GLY A 340 16.56 -47.85 2.57
CA GLY A 340 17.95 -47.46 2.36
C GLY A 340 18.20 -46.46 1.22
N LEU A 341 17.24 -45.56 0.89
CA LEU A 341 17.41 -44.51 -0.13
C LEU A 341 18.75 -43.79 0.01
N LEU A 342 19.12 -43.42 1.25
CA LEU A 342 20.50 -43.08 1.60
C LEU A 342 20.86 -43.75 2.93
N PRO A 343 21.91 -44.59 2.97
CA PRO A 343 22.30 -45.27 4.20
C PRO A 343 22.96 -44.31 5.19
N VAL A 344 22.90 -44.66 6.48
CA VAL A 344 23.63 -44.01 7.56
C VAL A 344 25.12 -43.92 7.22
N ASN A 345 25.74 -42.83 7.64
CA ASN A 345 27.10 -42.44 7.30
C ASN A 345 27.30 -41.92 5.87
N THR A 346 26.26 -41.79 5.05
CA THR A 346 26.38 -41.08 3.76
C THR A 346 26.59 -39.59 4.00
N ILE A 347 27.45 -38.98 3.20
CA ILE A 347 27.63 -37.53 3.15
C ILE A 347 26.94 -37.04 1.90
N VAL A 348 26.09 -36.05 2.08
CA VAL A 348 25.37 -35.40 0.99
C VAL A 348 25.73 -33.93 0.91
N ALA A 349 25.71 -33.40 -0.31
CA ALA A 349 25.75 -31.96 -0.56
C ALA A 349 24.54 -31.57 -1.40
N MET A 350 24.15 -30.30 -1.33
CA MET A 350 23.14 -29.76 -2.25
C MET A 350 23.60 -29.96 -3.69
N ASP A 351 22.68 -30.43 -4.52
CA ASP A 351 22.89 -30.54 -5.95
C ASP A 351 22.39 -29.26 -6.64
N GLY A 352 23.30 -28.31 -6.82
CA GLY A 352 23.01 -26.98 -7.34
C GLY A 352 22.75 -25.94 -6.25
N THR A 353 22.56 -24.69 -6.67
CA THR A 353 22.21 -23.58 -5.79
C THR A 353 20.69 -23.49 -5.71
N GLN A 354 20.13 -23.79 -4.54
CA GLN A 354 18.69 -23.72 -4.31
C GLN A 354 18.32 -22.55 -3.40
N PRO A 355 17.13 -21.95 -3.55
CA PRO A 355 16.67 -20.88 -2.67
C PRO A 355 16.66 -21.28 -1.19
N ASP A 356 16.97 -20.31 -0.33
CA ASP A 356 16.99 -20.47 1.13
C ASP A 356 15.61 -20.76 1.74
N ASP A 357 14.53 -20.68 0.97
CA ASP A 357 13.14 -20.94 1.36
C ASP A 357 12.48 -22.10 0.61
N ALA A 358 13.21 -22.84 -0.22
CA ALA A 358 12.66 -23.99 -0.96
C ALA A 358 12.20 -25.11 0.00
N LEU A 359 10.97 -25.63 -0.19
CA LEU A 359 10.43 -26.71 0.65
C LEU A 359 11.17 -28.05 0.48
N TYR A 360 11.55 -28.35 -0.76
CA TYR A 360 12.24 -29.57 -1.15
C TYR A 360 13.63 -29.21 -1.64
N VAL A 361 14.61 -30.02 -1.27
CA VAL A 361 16.00 -29.86 -1.72
C VAL A 361 16.50 -31.12 -2.41
N LYS A 362 17.26 -30.91 -3.50
CA LYS A 362 17.94 -31.98 -4.23
C LYS A 362 19.32 -32.14 -3.62
N VAL A 363 19.62 -33.35 -3.16
CA VAL A 363 20.90 -33.67 -2.52
C VAL A 363 21.57 -34.80 -3.26
N LYS A 364 22.89 -34.71 -3.43
CA LYS A 364 23.70 -35.76 -4.03
C LYS A 364 24.63 -36.38 -3.00
N PRO A 365 24.78 -37.72 -2.99
CA PRO A 365 25.85 -38.38 -2.25
C PRO A 365 27.21 -37.90 -2.77
N THR A 366 28.06 -37.42 -1.87
CA THR A 366 29.43 -36.97 -2.19
C THR A 366 30.49 -37.89 -1.57
N GLY A 367 30.12 -38.67 -0.56
CA GLY A 367 31.01 -39.61 0.08
C GLY A 367 30.30 -40.51 1.08
N GLY A 368 31.06 -41.45 1.63
CA GLY A 368 30.67 -42.23 2.80
C GLY A 368 31.66 -41.98 3.94
N MET A 369 31.16 -41.86 5.16
CA MET A 369 31.98 -41.89 6.35
C MET A 369 32.18 -43.35 6.76
N GLN A 370 33.44 -43.77 6.84
CA GLN A 370 33.81 -45.04 7.42
C GLN A 370 34.46 -44.81 8.78
N TRP A 371 34.16 -45.70 9.72
CA TRP A 371 34.80 -45.71 11.02
C TRP A 371 35.96 -46.69 10.99
N ILE A 372 37.18 -46.18 11.13
CA ILE A 372 38.38 -47.02 11.25
C ILE A 372 38.95 -46.92 12.65
N ASP A 373 39.60 -47.98 13.10
CA ASP A 373 40.38 -47.94 14.35
C ASP A 373 41.32 -46.73 14.30
N ARG A 374 41.41 -45.96 15.39
CA ARG A 374 42.27 -44.78 15.46
C ARG A 374 43.73 -45.06 15.09
N LYS A 375 44.21 -46.29 15.30
CA LYS A 375 45.58 -46.73 14.98
C LYS A 375 45.71 -47.33 13.57
N ALA A 376 44.61 -47.60 12.86
CA ALA A 376 44.65 -48.17 11.51
C ALA A 376 45.16 -47.15 10.47
N LYS A 377 45.83 -47.66 9.42
CA LYS A 377 46.25 -46.84 8.27
C LYS A 377 45.02 -46.34 7.49
N LEU A 378 45.10 -45.11 7.00
CA LEU A 378 44.07 -44.51 6.16
C LEU A 378 43.95 -45.25 4.82
N PRO A 379 42.74 -45.57 4.35
CA PRO A 379 42.52 -46.05 2.99
C PRO A 379 43.03 -45.04 1.96
N THR A 380 43.52 -45.52 0.81
CA THR A 380 44.02 -44.69 -0.28
C THR A 380 42.94 -43.71 -0.75
N GLY A 381 43.23 -42.41 -0.72
CA GLY A 381 42.30 -41.35 -1.12
C GLY A 381 41.30 -40.92 -0.04
N ALA A 382 41.31 -41.54 1.14
CA ALA A 382 40.46 -41.12 2.25
C ALA A 382 40.99 -39.86 2.96
N LYS A 383 40.09 -38.97 3.38
CA LYS A 383 40.42 -37.78 4.19
C LYS A 383 39.98 -38.00 5.63
N GLU A 384 40.86 -37.68 6.59
CA GLU A 384 40.52 -37.79 8.01
C GLU A 384 39.46 -36.74 8.39
N ALA A 385 38.38 -37.19 9.03
CA ALA A 385 37.37 -36.32 9.63
C ALA A 385 37.69 -36.15 11.11
N ASN A 386 37.53 -34.94 11.65
CA ASN A 386 37.67 -34.67 13.08
C ASN A 386 36.45 -35.18 13.89
N LEU A 387 36.05 -36.43 13.66
CA LEU A 387 34.90 -37.11 14.24
C LEU A 387 35.38 -38.38 14.95
N PHE A 388 34.80 -38.68 16.11
CA PHE A 388 35.18 -39.85 16.90
C PHE A 388 33.96 -40.51 17.52
N ARG A 389 33.96 -41.85 17.58
CA ARG A 389 32.99 -42.64 18.35
C ARG A 389 33.71 -43.71 19.16
N LEU A 390 33.11 -44.19 20.25
CA LEU A 390 33.61 -45.36 20.97
C LEU A 390 32.90 -46.62 20.44
N ASN A 391 33.55 -47.76 20.64
CA ASN A 391 32.98 -49.08 20.39
C ASN A 391 32.56 -49.73 21.72
N ASP A 392 31.53 -49.14 22.33
CA ASP A 392 30.93 -49.56 23.59
C ASP A 392 29.52 -50.14 23.40
N GLY A 393 29.13 -50.40 22.15
CA GLY A 393 27.79 -50.87 21.79
C GLY A 393 26.68 -49.81 21.89
N ALA A 394 27.00 -48.56 22.26
CA ALA A 394 26.03 -47.49 22.37
C ALA A 394 25.66 -46.87 21.00
N VAL A 395 24.41 -46.42 20.88
CA VAL A 395 23.95 -45.62 19.73
C VAL A 395 24.24 -44.15 20.01
N TYR A 396 25.06 -43.52 19.15
CA TYR A 396 25.49 -42.13 19.30
C TYR A 396 24.53 -41.16 18.60
N THR A 397 24.15 -40.06 19.26
CA THR A 397 23.33 -39.03 18.63
C THR A 397 24.15 -38.19 17.64
N ALA A 398 23.45 -37.43 16.78
CA ALA A 398 24.05 -36.47 15.87
C ALA A 398 25.03 -35.49 16.57
N ALA A 399 24.70 -35.03 17.77
CA ALA A 399 25.56 -34.15 18.56
C ALA A 399 26.78 -34.88 19.14
N ASP A 400 26.66 -36.18 19.43
CA ASP A 400 27.76 -36.97 19.99
C ASP A 400 28.83 -37.32 18.93
N ILE A 401 28.44 -37.45 17.66
CA ILE A 401 29.35 -37.76 16.54
C ILE A 401 30.27 -36.57 16.22
N VAL A 402 29.82 -35.32 16.45
CA VAL A 402 30.51 -34.07 16.09
C VAL A 402 31.37 -33.49 17.22
N ARG A 403 31.17 -33.95 18.46
CA ARG A 403 31.87 -33.39 19.63
C ARG A 403 33.34 -33.82 19.68
N VAL A 404 34.18 -32.91 20.17
CA VAL A 404 35.54 -33.21 20.65
C VAL A 404 35.42 -34.30 21.74
N PRO A 405 36.29 -35.32 21.75
CA PRO A 405 36.23 -36.42 22.73
C PRO A 405 36.02 -35.91 24.15
N ARG A 406 35.03 -36.46 24.88
CA ARG A 406 34.87 -36.20 26.31
C ARG A 406 36.19 -36.52 27.02
N GLN A 407 36.82 -35.50 27.63
CA GLN A 407 37.88 -35.70 28.62
C GLN A 407 37.25 -36.39 29.83
N GLY A 408 37.23 -37.72 29.86
CA GLY A 408 36.67 -38.46 31.00
C GLY A 408 36.53 -39.98 30.83
N THR A 409 36.59 -40.52 29.61
CA THR A 409 36.50 -41.99 29.36
C THR A 409 37.80 -42.60 28.83
N VAL A 410 38.93 -41.92 29.00
CA VAL A 410 40.25 -42.49 28.75
C VAL A 410 40.54 -43.50 29.87
N GLY A 411 40.30 -44.79 29.64
CA GLY A 411 40.68 -45.86 30.56
C GLY A 411 39.63 -46.91 30.92
N GLN A 412 38.41 -46.89 30.36
CA GLN A 412 37.48 -48.01 30.58
C GLN A 412 37.95 -49.28 29.86
N PRO A 413 38.05 -50.44 30.53
CA PRO A 413 38.46 -51.69 29.91
C PRO A 413 37.50 -52.08 28.77
N GLY A 414 38.01 -52.18 27.54
CA GLY A 414 37.25 -52.62 26.35
C GLY A 414 36.82 -51.51 25.37
N ALA A 415 36.88 -50.23 25.74
CA ALA A 415 36.46 -49.13 24.86
C ALA A 415 37.51 -48.81 23.77
N THR A 416 37.27 -49.24 22.53
CA THR A 416 38.12 -48.89 21.37
C THR A 416 37.61 -47.63 20.69
N ARG A 417 38.48 -46.65 20.45
CA ARG A 417 38.13 -45.38 19.80
C ARG A 417 38.32 -45.46 18.29
N PHE A 418 37.28 -45.10 17.55
CA PHE A 418 37.30 -45.00 16.10
C PHE A 418 37.46 -43.55 15.68
N ARG A 419 38.14 -43.33 14.55
CA ARG A 419 38.17 -42.05 13.84
C ARG A 419 37.34 -42.16 12.56
N GLY A 420 36.57 -41.11 12.27
CA GLY A 420 35.83 -41.01 11.02
C GLY A 420 36.77 -40.68 9.86
N VAL A 421 36.61 -41.36 8.74
CA VAL A 421 37.32 -41.06 7.49
C VAL A 421 36.33 -40.94 6.35
N PHE A 422 36.52 -39.92 5.52
CA PHE A 422 35.69 -39.66 4.35
C PHE A 422 36.25 -40.40 3.15
N VAL A 423 35.44 -41.29 2.57
CA VAL A 423 35.74 -42.06 1.36
C VAL A 423 34.84 -41.54 0.23
N GLY A 424 35.37 -41.48 -1.00
CA GLY A 424 34.58 -41.07 -2.17
C GLY A 424 33.36 -41.97 -2.40
N ALA A 425 32.25 -41.39 -2.84
CA ALA A 425 31.01 -42.13 -3.09
C ALA A 425 31.10 -43.02 -4.34
N ALA A 426 30.49 -44.20 -4.29
CA ALA A 426 30.39 -45.14 -5.42
C ALA A 426 29.24 -44.80 -6.41
N SER A 427 28.23 -44.05 -5.95
CA SER A 427 27.08 -43.58 -6.74
C SER A 427 26.80 -42.12 -6.40
N GLN A 428 26.50 -41.30 -7.42
CA GLN A 428 26.23 -39.86 -7.29
C GLN A 428 24.79 -39.49 -7.64
N THR A 429 23.87 -40.46 -7.68
CA THR A 429 22.48 -40.22 -8.07
C THR A 429 21.83 -39.26 -7.07
N PRO A 430 21.38 -38.07 -7.50
CA PRO A 430 20.74 -37.13 -6.61
C PRO A 430 19.33 -37.59 -6.23
N VAL A 431 18.91 -37.25 -5.02
CA VAL A 431 17.56 -37.53 -4.49
C VAL A 431 16.95 -36.26 -3.91
N TRP A 432 15.63 -36.14 -4.03
CA TRP A 432 14.88 -35.06 -3.41
C TRP A 432 14.47 -35.44 -1.99
N ILE A 433 14.68 -34.53 -1.05
CA ILE A 433 14.30 -34.68 0.37
C ILE A 433 13.67 -33.38 0.86
N THR A 434 12.99 -33.39 2.00
CA THR A 434 12.48 -32.14 2.59
C THR A 434 13.64 -31.29 3.12
N LYS A 435 13.49 -29.97 3.07
CA LYS A 435 14.50 -29.05 3.60
C LYS A 435 14.73 -29.23 5.09
N ASP A 436 13.69 -29.55 5.85
CA ASP A 436 13.79 -29.86 7.29
C ASP A 436 14.66 -31.11 7.51
N ALA A 437 14.46 -32.16 6.71
CA ALA A 437 15.30 -33.35 6.76
C ALA A 437 16.76 -33.01 6.48
N TYR A 438 17.06 -32.21 5.46
CA TYR A 438 18.42 -31.75 5.16
C TYR A 438 19.01 -30.89 6.29
N THR A 439 18.22 -29.98 6.86
CA THR A 439 18.68 -29.05 7.90
C THR A 439 19.01 -29.78 9.19
N ALA A 440 18.25 -30.83 9.52
CA ALA A 440 18.49 -31.71 10.66
C ALA A 440 19.78 -32.55 10.53
N LEU A 441 20.34 -32.69 9.32
CA LEU A 441 21.59 -33.43 9.13
C LEU A 441 22.81 -32.68 9.71
N VAL A 442 23.78 -33.48 10.12
CA VAL A 442 25.01 -33.02 10.79
C VAL A 442 25.95 -32.34 9.80
N SER A 443 26.31 -31.07 10.04
CA SER A 443 27.29 -30.38 9.21
C SER A 443 28.69 -30.97 9.40
N VAL A 444 29.35 -31.32 8.29
CA VAL A 444 30.73 -31.83 8.24
C VAL A 444 31.51 -31.11 7.15
N GLN A 445 32.83 -31.28 7.11
CA GLN A 445 33.66 -30.65 6.08
C GLN A 445 33.26 -31.16 4.68
N GLY A 446 32.70 -30.28 3.85
CA GLY A 446 32.31 -30.59 2.46
C GLY A 446 30.87 -31.11 2.26
N GLY A 447 30.02 -31.11 3.29
CA GLY A 447 28.61 -31.51 3.14
C GLY A 447 27.87 -31.70 4.47
N LYS A 448 26.81 -32.50 4.45
CA LYS A 448 26.06 -32.92 5.63
C LYS A 448 26.03 -34.45 5.74
N LEU A 449 26.22 -34.96 6.95
CA LEU A 449 26.32 -36.38 7.28
C LEU A 449 24.97 -36.92 7.78
N LEU A 450 24.58 -38.07 7.25
CA LEU A 450 23.45 -38.85 7.72
C LEU A 450 23.83 -39.69 8.95
N THR A 451 23.07 -39.55 10.03
CA THR A 451 23.29 -40.28 11.30
C THR A 451 22.31 -41.42 11.53
N ALA A 452 21.35 -41.58 10.62
CA ALA A 452 20.43 -42.70 10.50
C ALA A 452 20.13 -42.90 9.00
N ASP A 453 19.60 -44.07 8.66
CA ASP A 453 19.14 -44.33 7.29
C ASP A 453 18.01 -43.36 6.94
N LEU A 454 18.11 -42.72 5.77
CA LEU A 454 17.01 -41.96 5.21
C LEU A 454 16.14 -42.92 4.40
N ALA A 455 14.94 -43.22 4.91
CA ALA A 455 14.02 -44.20 4.33
C ALA A 455 12.92 -43.58 3.44
N GLN A 456 12.90 -42.25 3.33
CA GLN A 456 11.89 -41.50 2.58
C GLN A 456 12.55 -40.37 1.79
N GLY A 457 12.19 -40.28 0.51
CA GLY A 457 12.60 -39.24 -0.42
C GLY A 457 12.04 -39.55 -1.80
N TRP A 458 12.41 -38.76 -2.80
CA TRP A 458 11.92 -38.93 -4.16
C TRP A 458 13.07 -38.96 -5.16
N GLU A 459 12.98 -39.85 -6.14
CA GLU A 459 13.92 -39.92 -7.26
C GLU A 459 13.72 -38.76 -8.26
N SER A 460 12.51 -38.18 -8.28
CA SER A 460 12.11 -37.01 -9.06
C SER A 460 11.47 -35.95 -8.18
N PHE A 461 11.23 -34.75 -8.71
CA PHE A 461 10.55 -33.69 -7.96
C PHE A 461 9.16 -34.16 -7.44
N PRO A 462 8.82 -33.92 -6.15
CA PRO A 462 7.64 -34.49 -5.51
C PRO A 462 6.29 -33.90 -5.95
N LEU A 463 6.27 -32.69 -6.51
CA LEU A 463 5.08 -32.13 -7.13
C LEU A 463 5.05 -32.55 -8.59
N THR A 464 3.99 -33.23 -8.98
CA THR A 464 3.79 -33.72 -10.34
C THR A 464 2.42 -33.28 -10.84
N PHE A 465 2.22 -33.26 -12.16
CA PHE A 465 0.90 -32.99 -12.75
C PHE A 465 -0.11 -34.14 -12.59
N ALA A 466 0.08 -35.02 -11.59
CA ALA A 466 -0.89 -36.06 -11.25
C ALA A 466 -2.16 -35.42 -10.68
N ALA A 467 -3.34 -35.78 -11.20
CA ALA A 467 -4.62 -35.24 -10.72
C ALA A 467 -5.00 -35.76 -9.32
N ASN A 468 -4.30 -35.31 -8.29
CA ASN A 468 -4.35 -35.83 -6.92
C ASN A 468 -4.74 -34.78 -5.86
N GLY A 469 -5.16 -33.59 -6.29
CA GLY A 469 -5.66 -32.52 -5.42
C GLY A 469 -7.12 -32.15 -5.70
N PRO A 470 -7.62 -31.08 -5.06
CA PRO A 470 -8.94 -30.54 -5.38
C PRO A 470 -8.92 -29.75 -6.71
N LYS A 471 -10.07 -29.55 -7.33
CA LYS A 471 -10.21 -28.65 -8.49
C LYS A 471 -10.50 -27.23 -8.03
N ASN A 472 -10.13 -26.25 -8.85
CA ASN A 472 -10.67 -24.90 -8.75
C ASN A 472 -12.18 -24.94 -9.00
N GLY A 473 -12.90 -23.94 -8.48
CA GLY A 473 -14.33 -23.78 -8.71
C GLY A 473 -14.69 -23.48 -10.16
N ALA A 474 -15.98 -23.21 -10.38
CA ALA A 474 -16.54 -22.88 -11.69
C ALA A 474 -16.03 -21.55 -12.29
N GLN A 475 -15.23 -20.78 -11.56
CA GLN A 475 -14.77 -19.45 -11.95
C GLN A 475 -13.24 -19.31 -11.90
N PRO A 476 -12.64 -18.49 -12.78
CA PRO A 476 -11.22 -18.25 -12.74
C PRO A 476 -10.84 -17.48 -11.47
N GLN A 477 -9.70 -17.83 -10.89
CA GLN A 477 -9.09 -17.09 -9.78
C GLN A 477 -7.77 -16.46 -10.23
N HIS A 478 -7.46 -15.29 -9.66
CA HIS A 478 -6.30 -14.49 -10.03
C HIS A 478 -5.46 -14.21 -8.80
N MET A 479 -4.16 -14.36 -8.94
CA MET A 479 -3.22 -14.13 -7.85
C MET A 479 -2.03 -13.32 -8.36
N SER A 480 -1.58 -12.36 -7.56
CA SER A 480 -0.33 -11.68 -7.83
C SER A 480 0.84 -12.63 -7.56
N ARG A 481 1.63 -12.91 -8.59
CA ARG A 481 2.90 -13.65 -8.46
C ARG A 481 3.88 -12.92 -7.54
N LEU A 482 3.88 -11.58 -7.58
CA LEU A 482 4.66 -10.76 -6.67
C LEU A 482 4.20 -10.93 -5.22
N MET A 483 2.88 -10.99 -4.98
CA MET A 483 2.38 -11.27 -3.63
C MET A 483 2.73 -12.67 -3.14
N LEU A 484 2.67 -13.67 -4.03
CA LEU A 484 3.09 -15.03 -3.72
C LEU A 484 4.59 -15.07 -3.33
N GLN A 485 5.42 -14.32 -4.06
CA GLN A 485 6.84 -14.14 -3.72
C GLN A 485 7.05 -13.39 -2.41
N GLN A 486 6.33 -12.28 -2.16
CA GLN A 486 6.45 -11.51 -0.91
C GLN A 486 5.94 -12.30 0.32
N SER A 487 5.02 -13.25 0.11
CA SER A 487 4.55 -14.13 1.18
C SER A 487 5.53 -15.26 1.54
N ARG A 488 6.69 -15.31 0.89
CA ARG A 488 7.78 -16.20 1.30
C ARG A 488 8.22 -15.82 2.71
N PRO A 489 8.40 -16.80 3.61
CA PRO A 489 8.82 -16.50 4.98
C PRO A 489 10.19 -15.81 4.96
N ASP A 490 10.23 -14.54 5.35
CA ASP A 490 11.46 -13.96 5.90
C ASP A 490 11.76 -14.63 7.25
N LYS A 491 13.01 -14.51 7.72
CA LYS A 491 13.57 -15.21 8.90
C LYS A 491 12.78 -15.09 10.23
N GLN A 492 11.64 -14.41 10.25
CA GLN A 492 10.71 -14.36 11.38
C GLN A 492 9.31 -14.83 10.98
N ILE A 493 8.89 -15.92 11.61
CA ILE A 493 7.56 -16.56 11.52
C ILE A 493 6.46 -15.59 11.96
N PRO A 494 5.32 -15.52 11.24
CA PRO A 494 4.02 -15.43 11.92
C PRO A 494 2.93 -16.33 11.31
N THR A 495 2.57 -17.36 12.08
CA THR A 495 1.24 -17.89 12.45
C THR A 495 -0.03 -17.87 11.56
N GLU A 496 -0.10 -17.38 10.32
CA GLU A 496 -1.29 -17.64 9.48
C GLU A 496 -0.97 -18.07 8.03
N LEU A 497 -1.30 -19.35 7.79
CA LEU A 497 -1.17 -20.19 6.57
C LEU A 497 0.27 -20.47 6.10
N PRO A 498 0.70 -21.74 5.96
CA PRO A 498 1.96 -22.03 5.29
C PRO A 498 1.74 -21.77 3.80
N LYS A 499 2.24 -20.64 3.28
CA LYS A 499 2.28 -20.37 1.83
C LYS A 499 3.62 -20.86 1.31
N VAL A 500 3.63 -22.15 0.98
CA VAL A 500 4.84 -22.89 0.70
C VAL A 500 5.24 -22.76 -0.77
N PHE A 501 6.54 -22.62 -1.00
CA PHE A 501 7.15 -22.45 -2.32
C PHE A 501 8.09 -23.63 -2.64
N ALA A 502 8.12 -24.04 -3.91
CA ALA A 502 9.05 -25.05 -4.39
C ALA A 502 9.55 -24.73 -5.80
N LEU A 503 10.76 -25.20 -6.11
CA LEU A 503 11.32 -25.19 -7.46
C LEU A 503 11.41 -26.62 -7.98
N ASP A 504 10.91 -26.84 -9.20
CA ASP A 504 11.11 -28.11 -9.88
C ASP A 504 12.54 -28.26 -10.43
N GLU A 505 12.81 -29.38 -11.11
CA GLU A 505 14.12 -29.70 -11.67
C GLU A 505 14.62 -28.70 -12.73
N ALA A 506 13.69 -28.03 -13.42
CA ALA A 506 14.01 -27.02 -14.42
C ALA A 506 14.08 -25.60 -13.80
N GLY A 507 13.86 -25.48 -12.49
CA GLY A 507 13.84 -24.20 -11.78
C GLY A 507 12.53 -23.42 -11.98
N ASN A 508 11.45 -24.07 -12.40
CA ASN A 508 10.14 -23.42 -12.45
C ASN A 508 9.49 -23.38 -11.06
N ALA A 509 8.78 -22.29 -10.80
CA ALA A 509 8.12 -22.07 -9.53
C ALA A 509 6.81 -22.87 -9.40
N TRP A 510 6.64 -23.43 -8.21
CA TRP A 510 5.40 -24.03 -7.74
C TRP A 510 4.94 -23.29 -6.48
N TRP A 511 3.65 -22.98 -6.44
CA TRP A 511 3.03 -22.22 -5.37
C TRP A 511 1.92 -23.04 -4.73
N GLN A 512 1.95 -23.19 -3.41
CA GLN A 512 0.78 -23.65 -2.69
C GLN A 512 -0.24 -22.51 -2.63
N VAL A 513 -1.44 -22.76 -3.12
CA VAL A 513 -2.53 -21.80 -3.18
C VAL A 513 -3.71 -22.30 -2.36
N GLN A 514 -4.44 -21.35 -1.80
CA GLN A 514 -5.71 -21.59 -1.15
C GLN A 514 -6.80 -20.95 -2.00
N LEU A 515 -7.52 -21.78 -2.74
CA LEU A 515 -8.63 -21.36 -3.57
C LEU A 515 -9.91 -21.54 -2.76
N LYS A 516 -10.72 -20.49 -2.69
CA LYS A 516 -12.01 -20.57 -1.99
C LYS A 516 -13.12 -20.58 -3.04
N THR A 517 -14.08 -21.50 -2.90
CA THR A 517 -15.25 -21.63 -3.80
C THR A 517 -16.47 -22.06 -2.99
N GLY A 518 -17.61 -21.37 -3.11
CA GLY A 518 -18.90 -21.78 -2.53
C GLY A 518 -18.84 -22.07 -1.03
N GLY A 519 -18.05 -21.28 -0.28
CA GLY A 519 -17.79 -21.51 1.15
C GLY A 519 -16.81 -22.64 1.48
N THR A 520 -16.40 -23.45 0.51
CA THR A 520 -15.34 -24.46 0.65
C THR A 520 -13.96 -23.86 0.39
N THR A 521 -12.95 -24.46 1.02
CA THR A 521 -11.55 -24.10 0.82
C THR A 521 -10.83 -25.29 0.21
N ALA A 522 -10.28 -25.10 -0.98
CA ALA A 522 -9.39 -26.02 -1.65
C ALA A 522 -7.94 -25.55 -1.44
N ILE A 523 -7.10 -26.42 -0.90
CA ILE A 523 -5.66 -26.17 -0.76
C ILE A 523 -4.94 -27.14 -1.69
N GLY A 524 -4.00 -26.63 -2.48
CA GLY A 524 -3.19 -27.43 -3.39
C GLY A 524 -2.13 -26.59 -4.07
N TRP A 525 -1.40 -27.19 -5.00
CA TRP A 525 -0.24 -26.61 -5.66
C TRP A 525 -0.52 -26.29 -7.12
N VAL A 526 0.03 -25.16 -7.56
CA VAL A 526 0.03 -24.72 -8.96
C VAL A 526 1.46 -24.50 -9.44
N GLY A 527 1.86 -25.21 -10.51
CA GLY A 527 3.08 -24.91 -11.26
C GLY A 527 2.88 -23.77 -12.26
N GLU A 528 3.86 -22.89 -12.41
CA GLU A 528 3.82 -21.77 -13.36
C GLU A 528 3.93 -22.21 -14.83
N VAL A 529 4.50 -23.39 -15.09
CA VAL A 529 4.80 -23.90 -16.44
C VAL A 529 4.22 -25.29 -16.61
N GLY A 530 3.56 -25.56 -17.74
CA GLY A 530 3.07 -26.90 -18.10
C GLY A 530 1.82 -27.38 -17.35
N HIS A 531 1.29 -26.59 -16.42
CA HIS A 531 0.09 -26.91 -15.67
C HIS A 531 -1.18 -26.59 -16.47
N ALA A 532 -1.94 -27.63 -16.84
CA ALA A 532 -3.22 -27.47 -17.52
C ALA A 532 -4.21 -26.59 -16.72
N GLY A 533 -4.71 -25.52 -17.35
CA GLY A 533 -5.65 -24.58 -16.72
C GLY A 533 -4.98 -23.49 -15.88
N VAL A 534 -3.65 -23.47 -15.76
CA VAL A 534 -2.92 -22.38 -15.11
C VAL A 534 -2.11 -21.60 -16.14
N SER A 535 -2.11 -20.27 -16.03
CA SER A 535 -1.51 -19.37 -17.01
C SER A 535 -0.97 -18.11 -16.36
N LEU A 536 0.10 -17.57 -16.94
CA LEU A 536 0.69 -16.28 -16.54
C LEU A 536 0.28 -15.20 -17.54
N HIS A 537 -0.18 -14.07 -17.01
CA HIS A 537 -0.65 -12.93 -17.76
C HIS A 537 0.05 -11.64 -17.31
N SER A 538 0.15 -10.69 -18.23
CA SER A 538 0.42 -9.31 -17.84
C SER A 538 -0.87 -8.69 -17.28
N PRO A 539 -0.83 -7.94 -16.17
CA PRO A 539 -2.01 -7.24 -15.64
C PRO A 539 -2.56 -6.18 -16.60
N HIS A 540 -1.77 -5.75 -17.58
CA HIS A 540 -2.18 -4.84 -18.64
C HIS A 540 -3.02 -5.50 -19.74
N GLU A 541 -3.18 -6.83 -19.71
CA GLU A 541 -4.17 -7.53 -20.53
C GLU A 541 -5.61 -7.31 -20.03
N TRP A 542 -5.74 -6.98 -18.73
CA TRP A 542 -7.04 -6.93 -18.04
C TRP A 542 -7.80 -8.24 -18.24
N VAL A 543 -7.12 -9.36 -17.98
CA VAL A 543 -7.66 -10.69 -18.21
C VAL A 543 -8.96 -10.89 -17.43
N ASP A 544 -9.95 -11.49 -18.09
CA ASP A 544 -11.31 -11.71 -17.61
C ASP A 544 -12.11 -10.43 -17.24
N PHE A 545 -11.59 -9.21 -17.46
CA PHE A 545 -12.42 -8.00 -17.38
C PHE A 545 -13.29 -7.85 -18.63
N LYS A 546 -14.60 -7.73 -18.44
CA LYS A 546 -15.59 -7.58 -19.51
C LYS A 546 -16.15 -6.17 -19.55
N LEU A 547 -16.08 -5.54 -20.73
CA LEU A 547 -16.70 -4.24 -20.98
C LEU A 547 -18.17 -4.46 -21.38
N ILE A 548 -19.08 -3.82 -20.67
CA ILE A 548 -20.52 -3.81 -20.96
C ILE A 548 -20.92 -2.35 -21.18
N GLU A 549 -21.64 -2.05 -22.25
CA GLU A 549 -22.16 -0.70 -22.50
C GLU A 549 -23.68 -0.80 -22.63
N SER A 550 -24.42 -0.20 -21.69
CA SER A 550 -25.89 -0.24 -21.67
C SER A 550 -26.43 1.18 -21.62
N LYS A 551 -27.63 1.41 -22.16
CA LYS A 551 -28.31 2.71 -22.06
C LYS A 551 -29.48 2.61 -21.10
N PRO A 552 -29.91 3.71 -20.45
CA PRO A 552 -31.14 3.70 -19.69
C PRO A 552 -32.33 3.59 -20.66
N THR A 553 -33.32 2.77 -20.31
CA THR A 553 -34.58 2.64 -21.05
C THR A 553 -35.62 3.67 -20.61
N THR A 554 -35.39 4.35 -19.49
CA THR A 554 -36.29 5.36 -18.93
C THR A 554 -35.58 6.68 -18.62
N ALA A 555 -36.35 7.77 -18.53
CA ALA A 555 -35.83 9.09 -18.20
C ALA A 555 -35.33 9.17 -16.75
N ALA A 556 -35.92 8.40 -15.85
CA ALA A 556 -35.54 8.42 -14.44
C ALA A 556 -34.27 7.61 -14.20
N TYR A 557 -33.24 8.37 -13.87
CA TYR A 557 -32.00 7.96 -13.25
C TYR A 557 -31.60 6.49 -13.41
N GLY A 558 -31.12 6.10 -14.59
CA GLY A 558 -30.46 4.81 -14.74
C GLY A 558 -31.31 3.59 -14.37
N SER A 559 -32.61 3.78 -14.20
CA SER A 559 -33.55 2.74 -13.86
C SER A 559 -33.77 1.88 -15.09
N TYR A 560 -33.47 0.59 -14.96
CA TYR A 560 -33.91 -0.42 -15.92
C TYR A 560 -35.39 -0.78 -15.72
N PHE A 561 -36.07 -0.26 -14.69
CA PHE A 561 -37.51 -0.42 -14.53
C PHE A 561 -38.26 0.53 -15.45
N ALA A 562 -39.27 0.01 -16.15
CA ALA A 562 -40.13 0.75 -17.06
C ALA A 562 -40.93 1.85 -16.35
N ASP A 563 -41.40 1.59 -15.12
CA ASP A 563 -42.13 2.56 -14.31
C ASP A 563 -41.92 2.35 -12.79
N PHE A 564 -42.41 3.29 -11.98
CA PHE A 564 -42.31 3.23 -10.52
C PHE A 564 -43.01 2.00 -9.93
N LYS A 565 -44.14 1.58 -10.51
CA LYS A 565 -44.89 0.42 -10.03
C LYS A 565 -44.05 -0.85 -10.19
N GLN A 566 -43.39 -1.03 -11.33
CA GLN A 566 -42.49 -2.15 -11.57
C GLN A 566 -41.35 -2.18 -10.54
N MET A 567 -40.73 -1.02 -10.26
CA MET A 567 -39.69 -0.89 -9.23
C MET A 567 -40.24 -1.23 -7.83
N GLU A 568 -41.41 -0.69 -7.44
CA GLU A 568 -42.02 -0.94 -6.14
C GLU A 568 -42.37 -2.42 -5.94
N GLU A 569 -42.92 -3.08 -6.96
CA GLU A 569 -43.22 -4.51 -6.93
C GLU A 569 -41.94 -5.35 -6.80
N PHE A 570 -40.87 -4.98 -7.49
CA PHE A 570 -39.55 -5.62 -7.34
C PHE A 570 -38.98 -5.43 -5.93
N GLN A 571 -39.03 -4.20 -5.40
CA GLN A 571 -38.55 -3.87 -4.05
C GLN A 571 -39.32 -4.61 -2.95
N ARG A 572 -40.61 -4.89 -3.19
CA ARG A 572 -41.45 -5.72 -2.32
C ARG A 572 -41.27 -7.22 -2.54
N GLY A 573 -40.41 -7.63 -3.49
CA GLY A 573 -40.15 -9.04 -3.81
C GLY A 573 -41.32 -9.74 -4.50
N ARG A 574 -42.24 -8.98 -5.11
CA ARG A 574 -43.44 -9.49 -5.81
C ARG A 574 -43.25 -9.56 -7.33
N LEU A 575 -42.11 -9.10 -7.83
CA LEU A 575 -41.75 -9.11 -9.25
C LEU A 575 -40.30 -9.59 -9.43
N GLY A 576 -40.06 -10.36 -10.49
CA GLY A 576 -38.73 -10.64 -11.03
C GLY A 576 -38.57 -10.08 -12.44
N LEU A 577 -37.37 -9.62 -12.78
CA LEU A 577 -37.02 -8.99 -14.06
C LEU A 577 -36.63 -10.04 -15.09
N LYS A 578 -37.24 -9.98 -16.26
CA LYS A 578 -36.98 -10.88 -17.39
C LYS A 578 -36.06 -10.21 -18.40
N ASP A 579 -35.56 -10.98 -19.36
CA ASP A 579 -34.75 -10.44 -20.46
C ASP A 579 -35.46 -9.36 -21.28
N ALA A 580 -36.78 -9.45 -21.43
CA ALA A 580 -37.57 -8.44 -22.13
C ALA A 580 -37.61 -7.09 -21.41
N ASP A 581 -37.37 -7.08 -20.08
CA ASP A 581 -37.32 -5.88 -19.26
C ASP A 581 -35.94 -5.19 -19.31
N LEU A 582 -34.93 -5.86 -19.87
CA LEU A 582 -33.54 -5.41 -19.84
C LEU A 582 -32.95 -5.27 -21.25
N ASP A 583 -32.10 -4.26 -21.40
CA ASP A 583 -31.24 -4.15 -22.57
C ASP A 583 -30.32 -5.36 -22.68
N VAL A 584 -30.02 -5.77 -23.92
CA VAL A 584 -29.21 -6.96 -24.23
C VAL A 584 -27.95 -7.10 -23.37
N PRO A 585 -27.14 -6.04 -23.16
CA PRO A 585 -25.91 -6.15 -22.36
C PRO A 585 -26.17 -6.45 -20.87
N LEU A 586 -27.31 -6.03 -20.32
CA LEU A 586 -27.69 -6.28 -18.92
C LEU A 586 -28.29 -7.68 -18.70
N ARG A 587 -28.77 -8.34 -19.76
CA ARG A 587 -29.28 -9.73 -19.69
C ARG A 587 -28.22 -10.73 -19.28
N GLU A 588 -26.97 -10.50 -19.67
CA GLU A 588 -25.85 -11.37 -19.28
C GLU A 588 -25.58 -11.27 -17.77
N VAL A 589 -25.66 -10.06 -17.21
CA VAL A 589 -25.51 -9.83 -15.77
C VAL A 589 -26.72 -10.41 -15.02
N ARG A 590 -27.92 -10.29 -15.59
CA ARG A 590 -29.14 -10.93 -15.08
C ARG A 590 -28.97 -12.44 -14.99
N ALA A 591 -28.53 -13.10 -16.07
CA ALA A 591 -28.32 -14.54 -16.11
C ALA A 591 -27.27 -15.02 -15.10
N LEU A 592 -26.27 -14.18 -14.79
CA LEU A 592 -25.32 -14.45 -13.72
C LEU A 592 -25.97 -14.43 -12.33
N LEU A 593 -26.90 -13.50 -12.10
CA LEU A 593 -27.56 -13.34 -10.81
C LEU A 593 -28.76 -14.29 -10.61
N ASP A 594 -29.31 -14.82 -11.70
CA ASP A 594 -30.42 -15.79 -11.74
C ASP A 594 -29.94 -17.18 -11.25
N SER A 595 -29.95 -17.33 -9.93
CA SER A 595 -29.39 -18.48 -9.22
C SER A 595 -30.27 -19.73 -9.29
N ASN A 596 -31.58 -19.56 -9.49
CA ASN A 596 -32.52 -20.67 -9.62
C ASN A 596 -32.79 -21.05 -11.09
N HIS A 597 -32.24 -20.29 -12.04
CA HIS A 597 -32.35 -20.46 -13.49
C HIS A 597 -33.81 -20.44 -14.00
N ASP A 598 -34.68 -19.66 -13.35
CA ASP A 598 -36.10 -19.58 -13.70
C ASP A 598 -36.41 -18.53 -14.79
N GLY A 599 -35.38 -17.79 -15.24
CA GLY A 599 -35.56 -16.77 -16.26
C GLY A 599 -35.91 -15.39 -15.71
N GLN A 600 -35.95 -15.21 -14.38
CA GLN A 600 -36.33 -13.98 -13.71
C GLN A 600 -35.31 -13.63 -12.62
N LEU A 601 -34.89 -12.36 -12.59
CA LEU A 601 -34.05 -11.86 -11.49
C LEU A 601 -34.92 -11.20 -10.43
N THR A 602 -34.91 -11.74 -9.21
CA THR A 602 -35.66 -11.22 -8.07
C THR A 602 -34.78 -10.44 -7.09
N LEU A 603 -35.38 -9.62 -6.22
CA LEU A 603 -34.63 -8.96 -5.14
C LEU A 603 -33.95 -9.96 -4.18
N ALA A 604 -34.54 -11.14 -3.98
CA ALA A 604 -33.96 -12.19 -3.15
C ALA A 604 -32.63 -12.69 -3.74
N GLU A 605 -32.57 -12.85 -5.05
CA GLU A 605 -31.37 -13.28 -5.77
C GLU A 605 -30.30 -12.20 -5.82
N VAL A 606 -30.67 -10.94 -6.07
CA VAL A 606 -29.72 -9.80 -5.95
C VAL A 606 -29.11 -9.75 -4.53
N LYS A 607 -29.93 -9.98 -3.49
CA LYS A 607 -29.45 -10.06 -2.10
C LYS A 607 -28.58 -11.29 -1.84
N ALA A 608 -28.91 -12.43 -2.43
CA ALA A 608 -28.12 -13.65 -2.30
C ALA A 608 -26.75 -13.50 -2.97
N ALA A 609 -26.72 -12.94 -4.18
CA ALA A 609 -25.50 -12.62 -4.93
C ALA A 609 -24.57 -11.69 -4.14
N GLN A 610 -25.10 -10.68 -3.45
CA GLN A 610 -24.29 -9.80 -2.59
C GLN A 610 -23.66 -10.52 -1.39
N ARG A 611 -24.26 -11.62 -0.94
CA ARG A 611 -23.73 -12.43 0.18
C ARG A 611 -22.80 -13.53 -0.30
N ASP A 612 -22.89 -13.88 -1.58
CA ASP A 612 -22.05 -14.88 -2.21
C ASP A 612 -20.76 -14.26 -2.73
N ARG A 613 -19.65 -14.59 -2.09
CA ARG A 613 -18.34 -14.02 -2.38
C ARG A 613 -17.92 -14.26 -3.84
N ASP A 614 -18.23 -15.42 -4.39
CA ASP A 614 -17.77 -15.79 -5.73
C ASP A 614 -18.54 -14.99 -6.78
N THR A 615 -19.85 -14.79 -6.57
CA THR A 615 -20.68 -13.89 -7.38
C THR A 615 -20.18 -12.45 -7.32
N ILE A 616 -19.84 -11.91 -6.15
CA ILE A 616 -19.25 -10.55 -6.03
C ILE A 616 -17.94 -10.45 -6.84
N ARG A 617 -17.07 -11.46 -6.72
CA ARG A 617 -15.79 -11.49 -7.45
C ARG A 617 -15.99 -11.59 -8.96
N GLN A 618 -17.07 -12.23 -9.42
CA GLN A 618 -17.41 -12.25 -10.84
C GLN A 618 -17.95 -10.91 -11.31
N LEU A 619 -18.88 -10.31 -10.56
CA LEU A 619 -19.41 -8.98 -10.85
C LEU A 619 -18.31 -7.91 -10.85
N SER A 620 -17.31 -8.03 -9.97
CA SER A 620 -16.23 -7.03 -9.86
C SER A 620 -15.34 -6.93 -11.10
N ARG A 621 -15.38 -7.92 -12.01
CA ARG A 621 -14.66 -7.87 -13.30
C ARG A 621 -15.50 -7.33 -14.45
N LEU A 622 -16.75 -6.97 -14.21
CA LEU A 622 -17.54 -6.21 -15.17
C LEU A 622 -17.12 -4.74 -15.11
N ILE A 623 -16.97 -4.11 -16.26
CA ILE A 623 -16.81 -2.67 -16.42
C ILE A 623 -18.02 -2.17 -17.17
N LEU A 624 -18.90 -1.47 -16.49
CA LEU A 624 -20.15 -1.00 -17.06
C LEU A 624 -20.00 0.46 -17.51
N ARG A 625 -20.33 0.74 -18.77
CA ARG A 625 -20.59 2.11 -19.23
C ARG A 625 -22.06 2.46 -19.04
N TYR A 626 -22.32 3.47 -18.23
CA TYR A 626 -23.68 3.88 -17.86
C TYR A 626 -23.68 5.33 -17.34
N PRO A 627 -24.83 6.05 -17.32
CA PRO A 627 -24.91 7.35 -16.66
C PRO A 627 -24.49 7.28 -15.18
N SER A 628 -23.71 8.27 -14.73
CA SER A 628 -23.21 8.40 -13.35
C SER A 628 -24.26 8.92 -12.36
N GLU A 629 -24.43 8.25 -11.20
CA GLU A 629 -25.46 8.54 -10.17
C GLU A 629 -25.43 9.94 -9.59
N TRP A 630 -24.34 10.64 -9.84
CA TRP A 630 -24.07 11.97 -9.35
C TRP A 630 -24.51 13.08 -10.30
N LYS A 631 -25.10 12.73 -11.45
CA LYS A 631 -25.62 13.64 -12.50
C LYS A 631 -27.14 13.50 -12.72
N ALA A 632 -27.90 13.19 -11.67
CA ALA A 632 -29.35 13.04 -11.79
C ALA A 632 -30.05 14.32 -12.27
N ASP A 633 -30.91 14.21 -13.27
CA ASP A 633 -31.85 15.26 -13.62
C ASP A 633 -32.90 15.37 -12.50
N LYS A 634 -32.99 16.56 -11.90
CA LYS A 634 -33.90 16.88 -10.81
C LYS A 634 -35.37 16.68 -11.20
N LYS A 635 -35.70 16.82 -12.48
CA LYS A 635 -37.07 16.68 -13.00
C LYS A 635 -37.41 15.29 -13.51
N ALA A 636 -36.42 14.43 -13.73
CA ALA A 636 -36.66 13.10 -14.28
C ALA A 636 -37.55 12.24 -13.37
N TRP A 637 -37.56 12.53 -12.07
CA TRP A 637 -38.39 11.86 -11.08
C TRP A 637 -39.83 12.37 -11.03
N ASP A 638 -40.12 13.56 -11.56
CA ASP A 638 -41.49 14.11 -11.58
C ASP A 638 -42.43 13.27 -12.45
N ALA A 639 -41.88 12.52 -13.42
CA ALA A 639 -42.64 11.57 -14.24
C ALA A 639 -43.31 10.44 -13.41
N TYR A 640 -42.83 10.18 -12.19
CA TYR A 640 -43.43 9.17 -11.31
C TYR A 640 -44.43 9.73 -10.32
N ASP A 641 -44.58 11.05 -10.23
CA ASP A 641 -45.44 11.70 -9.24
C ASP A 641 -46.87 11.15 -9.27
N GLU A 642 -47.43 10.94 -10.47
CA GLU A 642 -48.78 10.39 -10.67
C GLU A 642 -48.90 8.92 -10.24
N LEU A 643 -47.78 8.19 -10.16
CA LEU A 643 -47.72 6.79 -9.74
C LEU A 643 -47.50 6.61 -8.24
N ILE A 644 -47.14 7.68 -7.50
CA ILE A 644 -46.94 7.62 -6.06
C ILE A 644 -48.29 7.70 -5.33
N PRO A 645 -48.63 6.72 -4.47
CA PRO A 645 -49.84 6.78 -3.67
C PRO A 645 -49.89 8.04 -2.78
N PRO A 646 -51.08 8.63 -2.53
CA PRO A 646 -51.19 9.82 -1.67
C PRO A 646 -50.54 9.68 -0.29
N SER A 647 -50.60 8.47 0.29
CA SER A 647 -49.97 8.13 1.58
C SER A 647 -48.44 8.20 1.57
N SER A 648 -47.80 8.11 0.41
CA SER A 648 -46.33 8.11 0.25
C SER A 648 -45.80 9.39 -0.38
N ARG A 649 -46.67 10.31 -0.81
CA ARG A 649 -46.30 11.54 -1.52
C ARG A 649 -45.32 12.42 -0.73
N ALA A 650 -45.53 12.59 0.57
CA ALA A 650 -44.64 13.40 1.41
C ALA A 650 -43.22 12.81 1.52
N ALA A 651 -43.11 11.49 1.68
CA ALA A 651 -41.82 10.80 1.72
C ALA A 651 -41.12 10.85 0.35
N TRP A 652 -41.89 10.77 -0.74
CA TRP A 652 -41.38 10.90 -2.10
C TRP A 652 -40.79 12.29 -2.38
N GLU A 653 -41.51 13.37 -2.05
CA GLU A 653 -41.00 14.73 -2.23
C GLU A 653 -39.75 14.99 -1.38
N ALA A 654 -39.73 14.47 -0.14
CA ALA A 654 -38.54 14.55 0.73
C ALA A 654 -37.34 13.80 0.12
N GLU A 655 -37.57 12.66 -0.52
CA GLU A 655 -36.54 11.88 -1.20
C GLU A 655 -36.03 12.58 -2.46
N LYS A 656 -36.92 13.15 -3.30
CA LYS A 656 -36.51 13.99 -4.45
C LYS A 656 -35.64 15.16 -4.00
N ALA A 657 -36.03 15.86 -2.94
CA ALA A 657 -35.26 16.97 -2.36
C ALA A 657 -33.90 16.53 -1.80
N ARG A 658 -33.81 15.31 -1.26
CA ARG A 658 -32.57 14.70 -0.77
C ARG A 658 -31.62 14.38 -1.92
N ILE A 659 -32.11 13.72 -2.97
CA ILE A 659 -31.34 13.39 -4.19
C ILE A 659 -30.80 14.65 -4.85
N ALA A 660 -31.62 15.71 -4.94
CA ALA A 660 -31.21 16.99 -5.50
C ALA A 660 -30.03 17.66 -4.75
N GLN A 661 -29.79 17.30 -3.49
CA GLN A 661 -28.63 17.74 -2.70
C GLN A 661 -27.43 16.77 -2.80
N LEU A 662 -27.66 15.50 -3.14
CA LEU A 662 -26.61 14.51 -3.31
C LEU A 662 -25.83 14.70 -4.61
N VAL A 663 -26.53 15.06 -5.71
CA VAL A 663 -25.90 15.32 -7.01
C VAL A 663 -24.90 16.46 -6.94
N TRP A 664 -23.78 16.32 -7.66
CA TRP A 664 -22.68 17.28 -7.67
C TRP A 664 -21.97 17.38 -9.03
N TRP A 665 -22.29 16.52 -10.00
CA TRP A 665 -21.55 16.39 -11.25
C TRP A 665 -21.38 17.72 -12.01
N ASP A 666 -22.45 18.51 -12.14
CA ASP A 666 -22.43 19.82 -12.82
C ASP A 666 -21.58 20.86 -12.11
N GLU A 667 -21.33 20.68 -10.81
CA GLU A 667 -20.46 21.57 -10.05
C GLU A 667 -18.97 21.30 -10.34
N VAL A 668 -18.64 20.15 -10.93
CA VAL A 668 -17.27 19.67 -11.22
C VAL A 668 -16.97 19.61 -12.72
N ALA A 669 -17.91 19.13 -13.53
CA ALA A 669 -17.80 19.04 -14.98
C ALA A 669 -17.47 20.42 -15.60
N GLY A 670 -16.50 20.44 -16.51
CA GLY A 670 -15.98 21.68 -17.11
C GLY A 670 -15.10 22.56 -16.20
N LYS A 671 -15.03 22.29 -14.89
CA LYS A 671 -14.17 23.02 -13.94
C LYS A 671 -12.92 22.24 -13.54
N VAL A 672 -13.03 20.92 -13.46
CA VAL A 672 -11.89 20.04 -13.19
C VAL A 672 -11.32 19.53 -14.52
N LYS A 673 -10.03 19.79 -14.71
CA LYS A 673 -9.28 19.31 -15.89
C LYS A 673 -9.43 17.78 -16.05
N ASP A 674 -9.66 17.33 -17.28
CA ASP A 674 -9.78 15.93 -17.69
C ASP A 674 -10.97 15.16 -17.07
N PHE A 675 -11.83 15.81 -16.26
CA PHE A 675 -13.04 15.17 -15.74
C PHE A 675 -14.10 15.07 -16.86
N PRO A 676 -14.79 13.93 -17.03
CA PRO A 676 -15.77 13.77 -18.10
C PRO A 676 -16.91 14.79 -17.99
N GLU A 677 -17.20 15.50 -19.08
CA GLU A 677 -18.39 16.37 -19.15
C GLU A 677 -19.67 15.53 -19.31
N ASP A 678 -19.63 14.53 -20.19
CA ASP A 678 -20.70 13.55 -20.38
C ASP A 678 -20.77 12.59 -19.18
N PRO A 679 -21.94 12.46 -18.51
CA PRO A 679 -22.12 11.50 -17.41
C PRO A 679 -22.10 10.03 -17.85
N PHE A 680 -22.12 9.73 -19.15
CA PHE A 680 -22.08 8.37 -19.68
C PHE A 680 -20.65 7.80 -19.68
N VAL A 681 -20.20 7.44 -18.49
CA VAL A 681 -18.82 7.05 -18.15
C VAL A 681 -18.71 5.56 -17.88
N PHE A 682 -17.47 5.06 -17.83
CA PHE A 682 -17.18 3.70 -17.39
C PHE A 682 -17.01 3.65 -15.88
N HIS A 683 -17.71 2.71 -15.26
CA HIS A 683 -17.70 2.41 -13.85
C HIS A 683 -16.92 1.13 -13.62
N ILE A 684 -15.84 1.20 -12.85
CA ILE A 684 -15.01 0.04 -12.53
C ILE A 684 -15.14 -0.29 -11.05
N HIS A 685 -15.39 -1.56 -10.73
CA HIS A 685 -15.41 -2.02 -9.35
C HIS A 685 -14.06 -1.74 -8.66
N PRO A 686 -14.03 -0.97 -7.54
CA PRO A 686 -12.77 -0.54 -6.96
C PRO A 686 -11.84 -1.69 -6.58
N VAL A 687 -12.34 -2.72 -5.87
CA VAL A 687 -11.50 -3.83 -5.38
C VAL A 687 -10.78 -4.57 -6.51
N ALA A 688 -11.49 -4.98 -7.57
CA ALA A 688 -10.88 -5.69 -8.69
C ALA A 688 -9.91 -4.83 -9.50
N PHE A 689 -10.23 -3.55 -9.71
CA PHE A 689 -9.30 -2.60 -10.32
C PHE A 689 -7.97 -2.55 -9.56
N PHE A 690 -8.03 -2.46 -8.23
CA PHE A 690 -6.81 -2.44 -7.40
C PHE A 690 -6.10 -3.78 -7.34
N GLU A 691 -6.84 -4.87 -7.25
CA GLU A 691 -6.28 -6.23 -7.34
C GLU A 691 -5.48 -6.41 -8.63
N ASN A 692 -5.99 -5.93 -9.76
CA ASN A 692 -5.29 -5.94 -11.05
C ASN A 692 -4.09 -4.99 -11.06
N CYS A 693 -4.26 -3.74 -10.62
CA CYS A 693 -3.18 -2.75 -10.60
C CYS A 693 -2.03 -3.12 -9.65
N LYS A 694 -2.31 -3.78 -8.52
CA LYS A 694 -1.28 -4.30 -7.60
C LYS A 694 -0.40 -5.38 -8.23
N CYS A 695 -0.85 -6.00 -9.32
CA CYS A 695 -0.04 -6.95 -10.05
C CYS A 695 0.93 -6.26 -11.02
N ILE A 696 0.80 -4.96 -11.31
CA ILE A 696 1.69 -4.23 -12.23
C ILE A 696 3.11 -4.28 -11.66
N PRO A 697 4.11 -4.78 -12.41
CA PRO A 697 5.48 -4.85 -11.93
C PRO A 697 6.02 -3.46 -11.61
N LEU A 698 6.80 -3.36 -10.53
CA LEU A 698 7.58 -2.17 -10.28
C LEU A 698 8.57 -1.95 -11.44
N PRO A 699 8.85 -0.70 -11.80
CA PRO A 699 9.80 -0.44 -12.87
C PRO A 699 11.20 -0.93 -12.53
N GLU A 700 11.91 -1.36 -13.57
CA GLU A 700 13.26 -1.87 -13.43
C GLU A 700 14.23 -0.74 -13.05
N ILE A 701 14.97 -0.94 -11.96
CA ILE A 701 15.96 0.03 -11.47
C ILE A 701 17.36 -0.59 -11.42
N ALA A 702 18.39 0.26 -11.34
CA ALA A 702 19.77 -0.17 -11.16
C ALA A 702 19.87 -1.08 -9.94
N TRP A 703 20.52 -2.24 -10.10
CA TRP A 703 20.67 -3.26 -9.06
C TRP A 703 19.35 -3.88 -8.56
N GLY A 704 18.22 -3.65 -9.22
CA GLY A 704 16.92 -4.17 -8.78
C GLY A 704 16.83 -5.70 -8.67
N LYS A 705 17.65 -6.46 -9.43
CA LYS A 705 17.77 -7.93 -9.31
C LYS A 705 18.48 -8.40 -8.04
N ARG A 706 19.16 -7.51 -7.32
CA ARG A 706 19.88 -7.84 -6.07
C ARG A 706 19.02 -7.71 -4.81
N VAL A 707 17.82 -7.15 -4.93
CA VAL A 707 16.96 -6.82 -3.80
C VAL A 707 15.57 -7.41 -3.98
N GLY A 708 14.85 -7.59 -2.87
CA GLY A 708 13.45 -7.99 -2.91
C GLY A 708 12.54 -6.86 -3.40
N GLU A 709 11.34 -7.21 -3.86
CA GLU A 709 10.34 -6.25 -4.32
C GLU A 709 9.92 -5.25 -3.24
N GLU A 710 9.83 -5.65 -1.97
CA GLU A 710 9.50 -4.73 -0.87
C GLU A 710 10.58 -3.65 -0.70
N PHE A 711 11.85 -4.05 -0.78
CA PHE A 711 12.98 -3.11 -0.76
C PHE A 711 12.91 -2.15 -1.95
N LYS A 712 12.65 -2.66 -3.16
CA LYS A 712 12.47 -1.86 -4.37
C LYS A 712 11.32 -0.87 -4.21
N ALA A 713 10.14 -1.33 -3.77
CA ALA A 713 8.96 -0.49 -3.52
C ALA A 713 9.29 0.65 -2.56
N LYS A 714 10.01 0.33 -1.47
CA LYS A 714 10.40 1.32 -0.46
C LYS A 714 11.42 2.32 -1.01
N VAL A 715 12.41 1.88 -1.79
CA VAL A 715 13.35 2.78 -2.48
C VAL A 715 12.61 3.73 -3.42
N MET A 716 11.63 3.24 -4.18
CA MET A 716 10.84 4.07 -5.08
C MET A 716 10.01 5.11 -4.31
N GLU A 717 9.37 4.71 -3.20
CA GLU A 717 8.64 5.62 -2.31
C GLU A 717 9.55 6.74 -1.76
N ILE A 718 10.72 6.36 -1.26
CA ILE A 718 11.75 7.27 -0.73
C ILE A 718 12.23 8.23 -1.82
N SER A 719 12.52 7.69 -3.00
CA SER A 719 13.06 8.45 -4.14
C SER A 719 12.08 9.51 -4.62
N GLU A 720 10.80 9.15 -4.67
CA GLU A 720 9.71 10.07 -4.98
C GLU A 720 9.54 11.17 -3.92
N ASP A 721 9.60 10.84 -2.63
CA ASP A 721 9.51 11.85 -1.58
C ASP A 721 10.72 12.79 -1.56
N LEU A 722 11.93 12.26 -1.76
CA LEU A 722 13.17 13.04 -1.77
C LEU A 722 13.40 13.81 -3.08
N ARG A 723 12.67 13.45 -4.14
CA ARG A 723 12.86 13.93 -5.53
C ARG A 723 14.27 13.58 -6.05
N VAL A 724 14.66 12.33 -5.87
CA VAL A 724 15.94 11.77 -6.34
C VAL A 724 15.65 10.60 -7.29
N ASP A 725 16.57 10.33 -8.20
CA ASP A 725 16.51 9.14 -9.05
C ASP A 725 16.77 7.87 -8.20
N PRO A 726 15.88 6.87 -8.23
CA PRO A 726 16.08 5.62 -7.49
C PRO A 726 17.35 4.88 -7.92
N ASP A 727 17.76 4.97 -9.19
CA ASP A 727 18.96 4.29 -9.67
C ASP A 727 20.22 4.84 -8.99
N TYR A 728 20.24 6.14 -8.68
CA TYR A 728 21.35 6.77 -7.98
C TYR A 728 21.42 6.33 -6.52
N LEU A 729 20.27 6.29 -5.83
CA LEU A 729 20.20 5.82 -4.45
C LEU A 729 20.62 4.34 -4.35
N MET A 730 20.15 3.50 -5.26
CA MET A 730 20.55 2.09 -5.36
C MET A 730 22.05 1.93 -5.59
N SER A 731 22.63 2.74 -6.47
CA SER A 731 24.06 2.67 -6.81
C SER A 731 24.96 3.09 -5.66
N CYS A 732 24.57 4.12 -4.89
CA CYS A 732 25.23 4.46 -3.63
C CYS A 732 25.17 3.31 -2.62
N MET A 733 23.99 2.70 -2.43
CA MET A 733 23.88 1.55 -1.51
C MET A 733 24.70 0.34 -1.98
N ALA A 734 24.76 0.10 -3.30
CA ALA A 734 25.63 -0.93 -3.87
C ALA A 734 27.10 -0.65 -3.59
N PHE A 735 27.54 0.61 -3.70
CA PHE A 735 28.91 0.99 -3.37
C PHE A 735 29.21 0.77 -1.87
N GLU A 736 28.36 1.31 -1.00
CA GLU A 736 28.54 1.31 0.46
C GLU A 736 28.48 -0.09 1.09
N THR A 737 27.76 -1.02 0.48
CA THR A 737 27.60 -2.40 0.99
C THR A 737 28.43 -3.44 0.23
N GLY A 738 29.26 -3.02 -0.74
CA GLY A 738 29.97 -3.96 -1.60
C GLY A 738 29.04 -4.85 -2.43
N GLU A 739 27.95 -4.27 -2.96
CA GLU A 739 26.92 -4.90 -3.82
C GLU A 739 26.00 -5.89 -3.10
N THR A 740 26.07 -5.98 -1.77
CA THR A 740 25.32 -6.98 -0.99
C THR A 740 23.95 -6.48 -0.54
N PHE A 741 23.74 -5.16 -0.45
CA PHE A 741 22.53 -4.54 0.12
C PHE A 741 22.20 -5.02 1.54
N ARG A 742 23.21 -5.50 2.27
CA ARG A 742 23.03 -6.02 3.62
C ARG A 742 23.05 -4.89 4.65
N PRO A 743 22.12 -4.90 5.63
CA PRO A 743 22.02 -3.85 6.64
C PRO A 743 23.09 -3.95 7.74
N ASP A 744 23.83 -5.06 7.79
CA ASP A 744 24.80 -5.38 8.85
C ASP A 744 26.27 -5.24 8.41
N ILE A 745 26.52 -4.76 7.19
CA ILE A 745 27.89 -4.50 6.70
C ILE A 745 28.53 -3.41 7.56
N ARG A 746 29.65 -3.75 8.21
CA ARG A 746 30.48 -2.82 8.99
C ARG A 746 31.71 -2.43 8.19
N ASN A 747 32.09 -1.16 8.31
CA ASN A 747 33.29 -0.65 7.66
C ASN A 747 34.55 -1.39 8.13
N ALA A 748 35.33 -1.91 7.19
CA ALA A 748 36.53 -2.71 7.48
C ALA A 748 37.69 -1.89 8.09
N ALA A 749 37.70 -0.56 7.93
CA ALA A 749 38.71 0.33 8.51
C ALA A 749 38.42 0.71 9.98
N GLY A 750 37.38 0.15 10.60
CA GLY A 750 37.10 0.32 12.02
C GLY A 750 36.41 1.63 12.40
N SER A 751 35.86 2.38 11.43
CA SER A 751 35.15 3.63 11.69
C SER A 751 33.84 3.46 12.48
N GLY A 752 33.34 2.22 12.59
CA GLY A 752 32.04 1.90 13.17
C GLY A 752 30.85 2.19 12.24
N ALA A 753 31.10 2.68 11.02
CA ALA A 753 30.05 2.89 10.04
C ALA A 753 29.36 1.58 9.66
N THR A 754 28.02 1.60 9.53
CA THR A 754 27.20 0.38 9.43
C THR A 754 26.04 0.55 8.46
N GLY A 755 25.76 -0.49 7.66
CA GLY A 755 24.53 -0.65 6.90
C GLY A 755 24.54 -0.06 5.50
N LEU A 756 23.33 0.08 4.93
CA LEU A 756 23.04 0.36 3.52
C LEU A 756 23.75 1.60 2.97
N VAL A 757 23.94 2.62 3.80
CA VAL A 757 24.63 3.87 3.44
C VAL A 757 25.78 4.20 4.41
N GLN A 758 26.30 3.18 5.10
CA GLN A 758 27.37 3.28 6.08
C GLN A 758 27.14 4.39 7.13
N PHE A 759 26.04 4.29 7.89
CA PHE A 759 25.73 5.26 8.96
C PHE A 759 26.84 5.34 10.00
N MET A 760 27.43 6.52 10.18
CA MET A 760 28.39 6.79 11.24
C MET A 760 27.71 6.70 12.64
N PRO A 761 28.42 6.28 13.70
CA PRO A 761 27.86 6.19 15.05
C PRO A 761 27.15 7.47 15.54
N SER A 762 27.74 8.65 15.29
CA SER A 762 27.14 9.94 15.64
C SER A 762 25.88 10.25 14.84
N THR A 763 25.85 9.85 13.55
CA THR A 763 24.67 10.02 12.69
C THR A 763 23.53 9.13 13.14
N ALA A 764 23.82 7.87 13.47
CA ALA A 764 22.82 6.94 14.01
C ALA A 764 22.17 7.50 15.30
N VAL A 765 22.96 8.09 16.20
CA VAL A 765 22.45 8.77 17.41
C VAL A 765 21.55 9.96 17.04
N GLY A 766 21.97 10.78 16.09
CA GLY A 766 21.16 11.91 15.59
C GLY A 766 19.80 11.49 14.99
N LEU A 767 19.71 10.27 14.46
CA LEU A 767 18.47 9.68 13.94
C LEU A 767 17.64 8.94 15.01
N GLY A 768 18.07 8.98 16.28
CA GLY A 768 17.39 8.33 17.40
C GLY A 768 17.63 6.82 17.51
N THR A 769 18.76 6.32 16.98
CA THR A 769 19.13 4.90 17.01
C THR A 769 20.63 4.69 17.30
N THR A 770 21.16 3.48 17.10
CA THR A 770 22.60 3.17 17.18
C THR A 770 23.02 2.26 16.02
N THR A 771 24.30 2.22 15.69
CA THR A 771 24.83 1.32 14.64
C THR A 771 24.60 -0.16 14.98
N ASP A 772 24.64 -0.55 16.25
CA ASP A 772 24.28 -1.89 16.68
C ASP A 772 22.80 -2.23 16.44
N LYS A 773 21.88 -1.28 16.69
CA LYS A 773 20.45 -1.47 16.37
C LYS A 773 20.24 -1.53 14.86
N LEU A 774 20.87 -0.64 14.10
CA LEU A 774 20.81 -0.63 12.64
C LEU A 774 21.29 -1.96 12.05
N SER A 775 22.37 -2.55 12.59
CA SER A 775 22.89 -3.85 12.11
C SER A 775 21.96 -5.04 12.35
N LYS A 776 20.95 -4.89 13.20
CA LYS A 776 19.98 -5.95 13.53
C LYS A 776 18.64 -5.79 12.81
N MET A 777 18.45 -4.69 12.09
CA MET A 777 17.26 -4.42 11.29
C MET A 777 17.29 -5.24 10.00
N THR A 778 16.12 -5.46 9.40
CA THR A 778 16.03 -5.88 8.00
C THR A 778 16.50 -4.74 7.08
N ALA A 779 16.81 -5.08 5.83
CA ALA A 779 17.19 -4.06 4.84
C ALA A 779 16.05 -3.05 4.62
N VAL A 780 14.80 -3.50 4.60
CA VAL A 780 13.60 -2.65 4.44
C VAL A 780 13.40 -1.73 5.65
N GLU A 781 13.52 -2.25 6.88
CA GLU A 781 13.43 -1.43 8.10
C GLU A 781 14.51 -0.33 8.11
N GLN A 782 15.72 -0.67 7.66
CA GLN A 782 16.82 0.29 7.62
C GLN A 782 16.60 1.41 6.57
N LEU A 783 15.81 1.16 5.51
CA LEU A 783 15.46 2.19 4.51
C LEU A 783 14.66 3.36 5.12
N GLU A 784 13.90 3.16 6.20
CA GLU A 784 13.25 4.27 6.93
C GLU A 784 14.29 5.25 7.50
N TYR A 785 15.45 4.74 7.93
CA TYR A 785 16.55 5.57 8.41
C TYR A 785 17.32 6.20 7.25
N VAL A 786 17.43 5.50 6.11
CA VAL A 786 17.97 6.09 4.87
C VAL A 786 17.12 7.29 4.46
N HIS A 787 15.79 7.16 4.43
CA HIS A 787 14.89 8.27 4.13
C HIS A 787 15.11 9.49 5.04
N ARG A 788 15.09 9.28 6.36
CA ARG A 788 15.32 10.35 7.34
C ARG A 788 16.69 11.01 7.20
N TYR A 789 17.71 10.21 6.87
CA TYR A 789 19.07 10.70 6.68
C TYR A 789 19.20 11.61 5.47
N PHE A 790 18.52 11.30 4.35
CA PHE A 790 18.55 12.13 3.14
C PHE A 790 17.53 13.28 3.14
N LEU A 791 16.55 13.29 4.05
CA LEU A 791 15.51 14.32 4.13
C LEU A 791 16.03 15.78 4.15
N PRO A 792 17.16 16.12 4.83
CA PRO A 792 17.74 17.47 4.79
C PRO A 792 18.22 17.94 3.39
N SER A 793 18.38 17.01 2.45
CA SER A 793 18.82 17.29 1.07
C SER A 793 17.71 17.14 0.03
N LYS A 794 16.46 16.95 0.46
CA LYS A 794 15.28 16.86 -0.43
C LYS A 794 15.25 17.99 -1.47
N GLY A 795 15.12 17.61 -2.74
CA GLY A 795 15.10 18.53 -3.89
C GLY A 795 16.45 19.11 -4.32
N ARG A 796 17.56 18.77 -3.64
CA ARG A 796 18.93 19.18 -4.02
C ARG A 796 19.77 18.03 -4.61
N LEU A 797 19.26 16.80 -4.59
CA LEU A 797 19.95 15.59 -5.07
C LEU A 797 19.66 15.37 -6.56
N ARG A 798 20.29 16.15 -7.44
CA ARG A 798 19.94 16.18 -8.87
C ARG A 798 20.74 15.19 -9.71
N GLU A 799 21.94 14.86 -9.28
CA GLU A 799 22.88 13.97 -9.96
C GLU A 799 23.38 12.89 -9.00
N LEU A 800 23.94 11.80 -9.54
CA LEU A 800 24.52 10.69 -8.74
C LEU A 800 25.54 11.21 -7.71
N GLU A 801 26.37 12.15 -8.14
CA GLU A 801 27.40 12.81 -7.34
C GLU A 801 26.77 13.52 -6.13
N ASP A 802 25.60 14.16 -6.28
CA ASP A 802 24.93 14.82 -5.14
C ASP A 802 24.46 13.81 -4.10
N VAL A 803 23.94 12.67 -4.54
CA VAL A 803 23.52 11.58 -3.64
C VAL A 803 24.73 11.07 -2.87
N TYR A 804 25.84 10.84 -3.56
CA TYR A 804 27.05 10.36 -2.91
C TYR A 804 27.69 11.43 -2.00
N MET A 805 27.65 12.70 -2.40
CA MET A 805 28.15 13.79 -1.56
C MET A 805 27.33 13.94 -0.28
N HIS A 806 26.04 13.64 -0.29
CA HIS A 806 25.28 13.61 0.96
C HIS A 806 25.81 12.56 1.94
N ILE A 807 26.36 11.44 1.45
CA ILE A 807 26.98 10.38 2.26
C ILE A 807 28.39 10.78 2.71
N LEU A 808 29.24 11.18 1.75
CA LEU A 808 30.66 11.40 1.98
C LEU A 808 31.00 12.81 2.50
N TYR A 809 30.43 13.84 1.87
CA TYR A 809 30.77 15.25 2.14
C TYR A 809 29.60 16.22 1.85
N PRO A 810 28.65 16.37 2.80
CA PRO A 810 27.38 17.08 2.54
C PRO A 810 27.50 18.52 2.04
N ALA A 811 28.61 19.20 2.35
CA ALA A 811 28.87 20.57 1.90
C ALA A 811 29.08 20.70 0.38
N ALA A 812 29.37 19.59 -0.32
CA ALA A 812 29.52 19.56 -1.77
C ALA A 812 28.20 19.27 -2.53
N VAL A 813 27.08 19.01 -1.84
CA VAL A 813 25.78 18.80 -2.48
C VAL A 813 25.34 20.05 -3.25
N GLY A 814 25.02 19.88 -4.55
CA GLY A 814 24.64 20.97 -5.45
C GLY A 814 25.81 21.83 -5.94
N LYS A 815 27.05 21.49 -5.59
CA LYS A 815 28.26 22.13 -6.17
C LYS A 815 28.59 21.52 -7.54
N PRO A 816 29.30 22.24 -8.42
CA PRO A 816 29.76 21.69 -9.70
C PRO A 816 30.75 20.53 -9.49
N GLY A 817 30.92 19.68 -10.51
CA GLY A 817 31.82 18.52 -10.48
C GLY A 817 33.27 18.87 -10.12
N GLU A 818 33.74 20.03 -10.56
CA GLU A 818 35.10 20.57 -10.29
C GLU A 818 35.31 21.07 -8.86
N TYR A 819 34.28 21.02 -8.01
CA TYR A 819 34.40 21.46 -6.63
C TYR A 819 35.41 20.58 -5.88
N VAL A 820 36.50 21.19 -5.41
CA VAL A 820 37.55 20.51 -4.65
C VAL A 820 37.06 20.22 -3.23
N ILE A 821 36.96 18.95 -2.90
CA ILE A 821 36.58 18.45 -1.58
C ILE A 821 37.79 18.45 -0.65
N ALA A 822 38.95 18.03 -1.16
CA ALA A 822 40.20 18.03 -0.40
C ALA A 822 41.40 18.30 -1.32
N ASP A 823 42.26 19.25 -0.92
CA ASP A 823 43.62 19.42 -1.43
C ASP A 823 44.57 18.53 -0.60
N LYS A 824 45.58 17.93 -1.23
CA LYS A 824 46.58 17.09 -0.57
C LYS A 824 47.29 17.81 0.58
N TYR A 825 47.51 19.11 0.47
CA TYR A 825 48.25 19.88 1.47
C TYR A 825 47.37 20.90 2.17
N VAL A 826 47.61 21.08 3.48
CA VAL A 826 46.93 22.13 4.25
C VAL A 826 47.50 23.49 3.85
N ARG A 827 46.64 24.47 3.58
CA ARG A 827 47.04 25.84 3.22
C ARG A 827 46.70 26.85 4.32
N GLU A 828 47.44 27.94 4.36
CA GLU A 828 47.09 29.16 5.10
C GLU A 828 46.05 29.99 4.34
N ASP A 829 45.45 30.97 5.01
CA ASP A 829 44.55 31.95 4.38
C ASP A 829 45.23 32.73 3.24
N SER A 830 46.56 32.81 3.27
CA SER A 830 47.43 33.38 2.22
C SER A 830 47.60 32.47 1.00
N GLY A 831 47.11 31.22 1.03
CA GLY A 831 47.25 30.22 -0.03
C GLY A 831 48.55 29.39 0.03
N VAL A 832 49.47 29.71 0.94
CA VAL A 832 50.76 29.01 1.11
C VAL A 832 50.57 27.65 1.80
N ILE A 833 51.28 26.62 1.35
CA ILE A 833 51.25 25.29 1.96
C ILE A 833 51.92 25.33 3.34
N LYS A 834 51.21 24.84 4.36
CA LYS A 834 51.74 24.70 5.72
C LYS A 834 52.80 23.61 5.78
N ILE A 835 53.88 23.90 6.50
CA ILE A 835 54.97 22.98 6.80
C ILE A 835 55.01 22.69 8.30
N ASP A 836 55.42 21.47 8.66
CA ASP A 836 55.65 21.09 10.05
C ASP A 836 56.97 21.66 10.59
N LYS A 837 57.22 21.44 11.89
CA LYS A 837 58.44 21.87 12.59
C LYS A 837 59.74 21.30 12.02
N ASN A 838 59.67 20.30 11.15
CA ASN A 838 60.80 19.65 10.50
C ASN A 838 60.93 20.05 9.01
N GLY A 839 60.09 20.97 8.53
CA GLY A 839 60.08 21.45 7.14
C GLY A 839 59.27 20.59 6.16
N ASN A 840 58.51 19.58 6.63
CA ASN A 840 57.69 18.74 5.75
C ASN A 840 56.33 19.38 5.50
N LYS A 841 55.82 19.29 4.26
CA LYS A 841 54.46 19.73 3.92
C LYS A 841 53.43 18.93 4.73
N ILE A 842 52.49 19.62 5.37
CA ILE A 842 51.43 18.99 6.16
C ILE A 842 50.36 18.44 5.21
N ILE A 843 50.18 17.11 5.23
CA ILE A 843 49.14 16.44 4.43
C ILE A 843 47.78 16.67 5.07
N ASN A 844 46.79 17.04 4.26
CA ASN A 844 45.40 17.17 4.68
C ASN A 844 44.86 15.79 5.07
N LYS A 845 44.36 15.66 6.31
CA LYS A 845 43.80 14.41 6.83
C LYS A 845 42.68 13.86 5.95
N MET A 846 41.81 14.72 5.41
CA MET A 846 40.71 14.31 4.55
C MET A 846 41.21 13.72 3.23
N TYR A 847 42.24 14.34 2.63
CA TYR A 847 42.89 13.80 1.45
C TYR A 847 43.61 12.48 1.77
N ALA A 848 44.37 12.41 2.86
CA ALA A 848 45.09 11.19 3.26
C ALA A 848 44.15 9.98 3.47
N GLN A 849 42.98 10.20 4.06
CA GLN A 849 41.98 9.15 4.28
C GLN A 849 41.26 8.70 3.00
N ASN A 850 41.28 9.53 1.95
CA ASN A 850 40.53 9.32 0.71
C ASN A 850 41.43 9.38 -0.53
N ILE A 851 42.74 9.16 -0.38
CA ILE A 851 43.71 9.31 -1.48
C ILE A 851 43.39 8.43 -2.69
N GLY A 852 42.72 7.29 -2.48
CA GLY A 852 42.23 6.43 -3.56
C GLY A 852 41.10 7.03 -4.41
N LEU A 853 40.62 8.24 -4.09
CA LEU A 853 39.63 8.99 -4.87
C LEU A 853 40.26 10.08 -5.75
N ASP A 854 41.57 10.35 -5.67
CA ASP A 854 42.28 11.25 -6.59
C ASP A 854 42.67 10.42 -7.83
N VAL A 855 41.82 10.45 -8.87
CA VAL A 855 41.91 9.52 -10.00
C VAL A 855 42.94 9.99 -11.01
N ASP A 856 43.08 11.31 -11.19
CA ASP A 856 44.03 11.88 -12.15
C ASP A 856 45.42 12.17 -11.55
N GLY A 857 45.57 12.06 -10.23
CA GLY A 857 46.83 12.25 -9.51
C GLY A 857 47.25 13.72 -9.40
N ASN A 858 46.31 14.66 -9.57
CA ASN A 858 46.60 16.10 -9.56
C ASN A 858 46.77 16.70 -8.15
N GLU A 859 46.79 15.86 -7.12
CA GLU A 859 46.89 16.22 -5.69
C GLU A 859 45.64 16.89 -5.12
N LYS A 860 44.49 16.71 -5.77
CA LYS A 860 43.18 17.18 -5.31
C LYS A 860 42.14 16.09 -5.52
N ILE A 861 41.11 16.11 -4.69
CA ILE A 861 39.93 15.26 -4.85
C ILE A 861 38.76 16.19 -5.17
N THR A 862 38.25 16.11 -6.39
CA THR A 862 37.05 16.81 -6.82
C THR A 862 35.78 16.01 -6.51
N LYS A 863 34.62 16.66 -6.62
CA LYS A 863 33.31 16.01 -6.48
C LYS A 863 33.13 14.89 -7.49
N THR A 864 33.51 15.11 -8.74
CA THR A 864 33.42 14.11 -9.80
C THR A 864 34.29 12.89 -9.49
N GLU A 865 35.55 13.12 -9.10
CA GLU A 865 36.48 12.02 -8.82
C GLU A 865 36.05 11.21 -7.60
N ALA A 866 35.58 11.87 -6.55
CA ALA A 866 35.06 11.21 -5.36
C ALA A 866 33.90 10.25 -5.69
N ALA A 867 33.04 10.60 -6.64
CA ALA A 867 31.90 9.77 -7.04
C ALA A 867 32.22 8.76 -8.15
N SER A 868 33.43 8.76 -8.73
CA SER A 868 33.80 7.92 -9.89
C SER A 868 33.49 6.44 -9.68
N LYS A 869 33.84 5.89 -8.51
CA LYS A 869 33.55 4.50 -8.15
C LYS A 869 32.07 4.20 -7.96
N VAL A 870 31.27 5.19 -7.56
CA VAL A 870 29.82 5.05 -7.50
C VAL A 870 29.22 5.07 -8.91
N ARG A 871 29.79 5.88 -9.82
CA ARG A 871 29.40 5.90 -11.23
C ARG A 871 29.67 4.57 -11.93
N GLU A 872 30.81 3.93 -11.65
CA GLU A 872 31.08 2.55 -12.08
C GLU A 872 30.01 1.57 -11.56
N LYS A 873 29.53 1.75 -10.31
CA LYS A 873 28.40 0.95 -9.78
C LYS A 873 27.10 1.24 -10.49
N TYR A 874 26.81 2.50 -10.83
CA TYR A 874 25.61 2.85 -11.59
C TYR A 874 25.59 2.19 -12.96
N GLU A 875 26.68 2.32 -13.72
CA GLU A 875 26.80 1.72 -15.06
C GLU A 875 26.67 0.20 -15.01
N LYS A 876 27.34 -0.46 -14.05
CA LYS A 876 27.20 -1.89 -13.81
C LYS A 876 25.77 -2.26 -13.43
N GLY A 877 25.16 -1.51 -12.51
CA GLY A 877 23.81 -1.73 -12.01
C GLY A 877 22.73 -1.61 -13.08
N MET A 878 22.97 -0.81 -14.12
CA MET A 878 22.09 -0.64 -15.28
C MET A 878 22.22 -1.75 -16.33
N GLY A 879 23.27 -2.59 -16.23
CA GLY A 879 23.45 -3.73 -17.12
C GLY A 879 22.38 -4.80 -16.93
N ASN A 880 22.12 -5.58 -17.99
CA ASN A 880 21.07 -6.60 -18.03
C ASN A 880 21.14 -7.64 -16.89
N ASP A 881 22.31 -7.89 -16.32
CA ASP A 881 22.48 -8.86 -15.23
C ASP A 881 22.01 -8.32 -13.87
N PHE A 882 21.96 -7.00 -13.70
CA PHE A 882 21.70 -6.36 -12.40
C PHE A 882 20.45 -5.49 -12.39
N LYS A 883 20.11 -4.87 -13.52
CA LYS A 883 18.89 -4.09 -13.67
C LYS A 883 17.67 -5.00 -13.62
N GLY A 884 16.65 -4.64 -12.84
CA GLY A 884 15.38 -5.35 -12.84
C GLY A 884 14.42 -4.97 -11.74
#